data_AF-A0A7K3L1E1-F1
#
_entry.id   AF-A0A7K3L1E1-F1
#
_cell.length_a   1.000
_cell.length_b   1.000
_cell.length_c   1.000
_cell.angle_alpha   90.00
_cell.angle_beta   90.00
_cell.angle_gamma   90.00
#
_symmetry.space_group_name_H-M   'P 1'
#
loop_
_entity.id
_entity.type
_entity.pdbx_description
1 polymer ?
#
loop_
_entity_poly.entity_id
_entity_poly.type
_entity_poly.pdbx_seq_one_letter_code
_entity_poly.pdbx_strand_id
1 'polypeptide(L)'
;MHLLGYFRAHKAAVAVVLVLLIAQAFADLALPNLTSQIVDVGIQQSGVESVAVDEMTERTFELACALSPADDEALLRASYDRTDAGTWVLNGEGRAHRADLERILALPLVAAHAGDALPAGSLDQLMEAYRAGVVDKQRVLELADAARAQMGEASGLLDQQALAAARAEYEDAGYDLADLQMGFLLRTGGLMLGLAAASMALSVCVGLVAARTGARIGYELRSRLFTRVVSFSEGDIGKFSAASLITRGTNDVQLIQNVSVMLLRMVLSAPVLAVGGIVMVMTTNASMGWIIVVAILCVFAVIGVVFKVAMPKFKAMQRLIDRVNLVAREMLTGMPVIRAFDRQPYEEERFDEASARLMRTQLFTNRVMTFMMPAMMLIMNATSVAIVWVGGRYVDTGVIQTGDLIAFITYAMVIIMSFLMLGMVSIMLPRADVAAERVNEVLAAEPAVRDPEPARGEQAMARLEATAAARVASGGPRGAEIAFHDVSFAYADSDECVLESVSFTARPGQTLAIIGSTGSGKSTIVKLIERFYDATAGTVTVDGVDVRDLPQAALRAQLGYVPQKAFLFSGTIETNVAYADAAMGEERVERALACAQALGFVNEREDGVDAAVAQGGSNVSGGQRQRLAIARALAADARAYLFDDSFSALDYQTDAALRQAMAHDLGDVTQVIVAQRISSIRHADCIVVLDEGRVVGQGTHDELMTSCEEYREIAYSQLTAEELEGGDAA
;
A
#
# COMPACT_ATOMS: atom_id res chain seq x y z
N MET A 1 -14.53 -4.72 -3.40
CA MET A 1 -13.17 -4.20 -3.24
C MET A 1 -12.99 -3.62 -1.85
N HIS A 2 -12.30 -4.39 -1.01
CA HIS A 2 -11.93 -4.02 0.35
C HIS A 2 -11.10 -2.73 0.39
N LEU A 3 -10.23 -2.53 -0.59
CA LEU A 3 -9.35 -1.36 -0.69
C LEU A 3 -10.12 -0.02 -0.69
N LEU A 4 -11.25 0.04 -1.40
CA LEU A 4 -12.09 1.24 -1.46
C LEU A 4 -12.74 1.58 -0.11
N GLY A 5 -12.88 0.60 0.77
CA GLY A 5 -13.40 0.79 2.13
C GLY A 5 -12.56 1.76 2.95
N TYR A 6 -11.23 1.76 2.77
CA TYR A 6 -10.31 2.62 3.53
C TYR A 6 -10.46 4.12 3.20
N PHE A 7 -10.99 4.46 2.02
CA PHE A 7 -11.25 5.86 1.67
C PHE A 7 -12.51 6.43 2.31
N ARG A 8 -13.37 5.61 2.95
CA ARG A 8 -14.62 6.08 3.57
C ARG A 8 -14.38 7.09 4.70
N ALA A 9 -13.28 6.96 5.44
CA ALA A 9 -12.87 7.90 6.48
C ALA A 9 -12.20 9.18 5.92
N HIS A 10 -11.89 9.21 4.62
CA HIS A 10 -11.13 10.27 3.97
C HIS A 10 -11.87 10.89 2.76
N LYS A 11 -13.20 10.82 2.73
CA LYS A 11 -14.02 11.34 1.61
C LYS A 11 -13.71 12.80 1.27
N ALA A 12 -13.45 13.65 2.26
CA ALA A 12 -13.07 15.04 2.05
C ALA A 12 -11.76 15.17 1.26
N ALA A 13 -10.74 14.37 1.60
CA ALA A 13 -9.47 14.37 0.88
C ALA A 13 -9.63 13.88 -0.56
N VAL A 14 -10.45 12.83 -0.78
CA VAL A 14 -10.77 12.34 -2.14
C VAL A 14 -11.47 13.42 -2.96
N ALA A 15 -12.43 14.14 -2.38
CA ALA A 15 -13.15 15.22 -3.07
C ALA A 15 -12.21 16.39 -3.43
N VAL A 16 -11.33 16.80 -2.50
CA VAL A 16 -10.32 17.84 -2.76
C VAL A 16 -9.38 17.41 -3.89
N VAL A 17 -8.88 16.17 -3.87
CA VAL A 17 -8.03 15.64 -4.93
C VAL A 17 -8.75 15.66 -6.27
N LEU A 18 -10.02 15.24 -6.33
CA LEU A 18 -10.79 15.24 -7.56
C LEU A 18 -10.96 16.66 -8.13
N VAL A 19 -11.28 17.65 -7.29
CA VAL A 19 -11.40 19.06 -7.71
C VAL A 19 -10.06 19.58 -8.24
N LEU A 20 -8.97 19.31 -7.52
CA LEU A 20 -7.63 19.74 -7.95
C LEU A 20 -7.22 19.07 -9.27
N LEU A 21 -7.54 17.79 -9.46
CA LEU A 21 -7.26 17.07 -10.71
C LEU A 21 -8.07 17.60 -11.88
N ILE A 22 -9.34 17.97 -11.67
CA ILE A 22 -10.16 18.61 -12.71
C ILE A 22 -9.57 19.98 -13.10
N ALA A 23 -9.20 20.80 -12.11
CA ALA A 23 -8.56 22.08 -12.35
C ALA A 23 -7.20 21.91 -13.09
N GLN A 24 -6.40 20.92 -12.69
CA GLN A 24 -5.14 20.61 -13.32
C GLN A 24 -5.33 20.15 -14.76
N ALA A 25 -6.27 19.22 -14.99
CA ALA A 25 -6.58 18.73 -16.33
C ALA A 25 -7.07 19.84 -17.25
N PHE A 26 -7.85 20.80 -16.74
CA PHE A 26 -8.26 21.97 -17.51
C PHE A 26 -7.05 22.83 -17.94
N ALA A 27 -6.11 23.08 -17.03
CA ALA A 27 -4.88 23.81 -17.36
C ALA A 27 -4.02 23.04 -18.38
N ASP A 28 -3.84 21.73 -18.20
CA ASP A 28 -3.07 20.88 -19.11
C ASP A 28 -3.70 20.79 -20.51
N LEU A 29 -5.04 20.74 -20.59
CA LEU A 29 -5.79 20.68 -21.85
C LEU A 29 -5.93 22.03 -22.54
N ALA A 30 -5.68 23.15 -21.86
CA ALA A 30 -5.63 24.47 -22.47
C ALA A 30 -4.33 24.71 -23.25
N LEU A 31 -3.22 24.08 -22.84
CA LEU A 31 -1.89 24.30 -23.45
C LEU A 31 -1.82 23.95 -24.95
N PRO A 32 -2.40 22.83 -25.44
CA PRO A 32 -2.36 22.53 -26.88
C PRO A 32 -3.11 23.56 -27.72
N ASN A 33 -4.24 24.09 -27.22
CA ASN A 33 -4.97 25.16 -27.90
C ASN A 33 -4.15 26.46 -27.96
N LEU A 34 -3.48 26.85 -26.87
CA LEU A 34 -2.58 28.01 -26.91
C LEU A 34 -1.39 27.80 -27.85
N THR A 35 -0.90 26.56 -27.95
CA THR A 35 0.13 26.18 -28.93
C THR A 35 -0.40 26.33 -30.36
N SER A 36 -1.65 25.94 -30.60
CA SER A 36 -2.36 26.20 -31.87
C SER A 36 -2.34 27.68 -32.22
N GLN A 37 -2.78 28.52 -31.28
CA GLN A 37 -2.85 29.98 -31.49
C GLN A 37 -1.48 30.60 -31.74
N ILE A 38 -0.42 30.13 -31.07
CA ILE A 38 0.96 30.58 -31.37
C ILE A 38 1.33 30.29 -32.83
N VAL A 39 0.96 29.12 -33.34
CA VAL A 39 1.28 28.73 -34.71
C VAL A 39 0.39 29.46 -35.72
N ASP A 40 -0.92 29.37 -35.55
CA ASP A 40 -1.88 29.89 -36.52
C ASP A 40 -1.92 31.42 -36.50
N VAL A 41 -2.11 32.04 -35.34
CA VAL A 41 -2.23 33.50 -35.22
C VAL A 41 -0.85 34.14 -35.12
N GLY A 42 0.00 33.63 -34.22
CA GLY A 42 1.31 34.23 -33.97
C GLY A 42 2.25 34.10 -35.16
N ILE A 43 2.45 32.90 -35.70
CA ILE A 43 3.45 32.65 -36.75
C ILE A 43 2.86 32.80 -38.16
N GLN A 44 1.75 32.13 -38.47
CA GLN A 44 1.20 32.15 -39.84
C GLN A 44 0.52 33.47 -40.19
N GLN A 45 -0.22 34.06 -39.25
CA GLN A 45 -0.96 35.31 -39.46
C GLN A 45 -0.21 36.56 -38.94
N SER A 46 1.06 36.44 -38.52
CA SER A 46 1.88 37.55 -38.02
C SER A 46 1.23 38.38 -36.88
N GLY A 47 0.46 37.72 -36.01
CA GLY A 47 -0.23 38.35 -34.88
C GLY A 47 -1.58 38.98 -35.21
N VAL A 48 -2.06 38.85 -36.46
CA VAL A 48 -3.39 39.35 -36.87
C VAL A 48 -4.47 38.38 -36.40
N GLU A 49 -5.22 38.76 -35.36
CA GLU A 49 -6.22 37.89 -34.70
C GLU A 49 -7.56 37.79 -35.47
N SER A 50 -7.86 38.73 -36.37
CA SER A 50 -9.20 38.91 -36.92
C SER A 50 -9.20 39.63 -38.27
N VAL A 51 -10.17 39.28 -39.13
CA VAL A 51 -10.45 39.97 -40.41
C VAL A 51 -11.02 41.37 -40.18
N ALA A 52 -11.72 41.58 -39.06
CA ALA A 52 -12.11 42.91 -38.61
C ALA A 52 -10.87 43.61 -38.03
N VAL A 53 -10.08 44.21 -38.91
CA VAL A 53 -8.84 44.92 -38.57
C VAL A 53 -9.14 46.08 -37.61
N ASP A 54 -8.23 46.29 -36.66
CA ASP A 54 -8.33 47.35 -35.66
C ASP A 54 -8.11 48.73 -36.30
N GLU A 55 -7.42 48.80 -37.44
CA GLU A 55 -7.22 50.00 -38.24
C GLU A 55 -7.17 49.66 -39.74
N MET A 56 -7.80 50.47 -40.59
CA MET A 56 -7.75 50.34 -42.05
C MET A 56 -7.62 51.70 -42.75
N THR A 57 -7.05 51.70 -43.94
CA THR A 57 -6.91 52.83 -44.85
C THR A 57 -8.28 53.33 -45.35
N GLU A 58 -8.37 54.61 -45.70
CA GLU A 58 -9.58 55.20 -46.29
C GLU A 58 -10.00 54.50 -47.59
N ARG A 59 -9.04 53.98 -48.36
CA ARG A 59 -9.30 53.20 -49.59
C ARG A 59 -10.12 51.94 -49.27
N THR A 60 -9.65 51.15 -48.32
CA THR A 60 -10.25 49.86 -47.95
C THR A 60 -11.58 50.06 -47.24
N PHE A 61 -11.69 51.08 -46.38
CA PHE A 61 -12.96 51.40 -45.70
C PHE A 61 -14.07 51.79 -46.68
N GLU A 62 -13.76 52.67 -47.65
CA GLU A 62 -14.74 53.09 -48.66
C GLU A 62 -15.12 51.94 -49.61
N LEU A 63 -14.17 51.06 -49.92
CA LEU A 63 -14.44 49.84 -50.69
C LEU A 63 -15.36 48.88 -49.91
N ALA A 64 -15.11 48.67 -48.62
CA ALA A 64 -15.96 47.87 -47.75
C ALA A 64 -17.39 48.42 -47.68
N CYS A 65 -17.54 49.74 -47.56
CA CYS A 65 -18.86 50.39 -47.59
C CYS A 65 -19.58 50.20 -48.94
N ALA A 66 -18.84 50.29 -50.06
CA ALA A 66 -19.42 50.16 -51.39
C ALA A 66 -19.84 48.71 -51.75
N LEU A 67 -19.08 47.72 -51.29
CA LEU A 67 -19.35 46.29 -51.51
C LEU A 67 -20.34 45.68 -50.50
N SER A 68 -20.81 46.46 -49.51
CA SER A 68 -21.73 45.99 -48.48
C SER A 68 -23.18 46.45 -48.74
N PRO A 69 -24.20 45.62 -48.47
CA PRO A 69 -25.60 46.03 -48.42
C PRO A 69 -25.85 47.23 -47.50
N ALA A 70 -26.98 47.92 -47.64
CA ALA A 70 -27.25 49.16 -46.88
C ALA A 70 -27.18 48.97 -45.34
N ASP A 71 -27.68 47.83 -44.84
CA ASP A 71 -27.66 47.52 -43.41
C ASP A 71 -26.22 47.23 -42.91
N ASP A 72 -25.43 46.49 -43.69
CA ASP A 72 -24.03 46.15 -43.38
C ASP A 72 -23.12 47.39 -43.50
N GLU A 73 -23.38 48.28 -44.46
CA GLU A 73 -22.68 49.57 -44.58
C GLU A 73 -22.97 50.47 -43.36
N ALA A 74 -24.22 50.51 -42.89
CA ALA A 74 -24.56 51.27 -41.69
C ALA A 74 -23.80 50.75 -40.46
N LEU A 75 -23.67 49.43 -40.32
CA LEU A 75 -22.88 48.82 -39.26
C LEU A 75 -21.39 49.14 -39.39
N LEU A 76 -20.81 49.08 -40.59
CA LEU A 76 -19.42 49.45 -40.83
C LEU A 76 -19.13 50.91 -40.45
N ARG A 77 -20.01 51.84 -40.87
CA ARG A 77 -19.88 53.26 -40.56
C ARG A 77 -20.07 53.60 -39.07
N ALA A 78 -20.85 52.81 -38.35
CA ALA A 78 -20.99 52.93 -36.90
C ALA A 78 -19.80 52.31 -36.14
N SER A 79 -19.11 51.34 -36.74
CA SER A 79 -18.08 50.53 -36.09
C SER A 79 -16.65 51.10 -36.17
N TYR A 80 -16.41 52.08 -37.03
CA TYR A 80 -15.09 52.67 -37.25
C TYR A 80 -15.12 54.19 -37.19
N ASP A 81 -14.13 54.79 -36.50
CA ASP A 81 -13.96 56.23 -36.39
C ASP A 81 -12.78 56.70 -37.27
N ARG A 82 -12.99 57.77 -38.05
CA ARG A 82 -11.92 58.37 -38.87
C ARG A 82 -10.89 59.08 -37.99
N THR A 83 -9.62 58.79 -38.21
CA THR A 83 -8.50 59.43 -37.51
C THR A 83 -7.99 60.67 -38.25
N ASP A 84 -7.22 61.51 -37.55
CA ASP A 84 -6.54 62.67 -38.14
C ASP A 84 -5.48 62.29 -39.18
N ALA A 85 -5.00 61.04 -39.17
CA ALA A 85 -4.05 60.50 -40.13
C ALA A 85 -4.70 59.99 -41.43
N GLY A 86 -6.04 60.03 -41.53
CA GLY A 86 -6.79 59.57 -42.70
C GLY A 86 -7.05 58.06 -42.72
N THR A 87 -6.85 57.36 -41.61
CA THR A 87 -7.22 55.95 -41.40
C THR A 87 -8.53 55.86 -40.62
N TRP A 88 -9.08 54.65 -40.52
CA TRP A 88 -10.31 54.33 -39.81
C TRP A 88 -10.02 53.29 -38.72
N VAL A 89 -10.28 53.62 -37.46
CA VAL A 89 -9.96 52.77 -36.29
C VAL A 89 -11.22 52.18 -35.69
N LEU A 90 -11.16 50.88 -35.35
CA LEU A 90 -12.27 50.13 -34.77
C LEU A 90 -12.65 50.67 -33.37
N ASN A 91 -13.89 51.11 -33.23
CA ASN A 91 -14.38 51.73 -32.00
C ASN A 91 -15.02 50.70 -31.03
N GLY A 92 -15.67 51.17 -29.96
CA GLY A 92 -16.29 50.31 -28.96
C GLY A 92 -17.48 49.49 -29.48
N GLU A 93 -18.24 50.05 -30.43
CA GLU A 93 -19.38 49.39 -31.08
C GLU A 93 -18.90 48.32 -32.05
N GLY A 94 -17.85 48.62 -32.83
CA GLY A 94 -17.22 47.65 -33.71
C GLY A 94 -16.62 46.44 -32.96
N ARG A 95 -16.01 46.67 -31.79
CA ARG A 95 -15.54 45.56 -30.94
C ARG A 95 -16.67 44.66 -30.42
N ALA A 96 -17.86 45.20 -30.17
CA ALA A 96 -19.02 44.42 -29.74
C ALA A 96 -19.63 43.59 -30.88
N HIS A 97 -19.54 44.08 -32.12
CA HIS A 97 -20.04 43.44 -33.34
C HIS A 97 -18.95 42.78 -34.19
N ARG A 98 -17.82 42.40 -33.60
CA ARG A 98 -16.64 41.91 -34.32
C ARG A 98 -16.93 40.69 -35.22
N ALA A 99 -17.73 39.74 -34.75
CA ALA A 99 -18.11 38.56 -35.53
C ALA A 99 -18.96 38.90 -36.77
N ASP A 100 -19.84 39.90 -36.66
CA ASP A 100 -20.62 40.39 -37.80
C ASP A 100 -19.71 41.10 -38.80
N LEU A 101 -18.77 41.91 -38.30
CA LEU A 101 -17.78 42.63 -39.10
C LEU A 101 -16.80 41.70 -39.82
N GLU A 102 -16.36 40.61 -39.22
CA GLU A 102 -15.50 39.61 -39.88
C GLU A 102 -16.16 39.04 -41.14
N ARG A 103 -17.45 38.72 -41.05
CA ARG A 103 -18.23 38.23 -42.19
C ARG A 103 -18.46 39.30 -43.26
N ILE A 104 -18.66 40.55 -42.85
CA ILE A 104 -18.91 41.69 -43.75
C ILE A 104 -17.61 42.08 -44.48
N LEU A 105 -16.48 42.12 -43.76
CA LEU A 105 -15.19 42.57 -44.26
C LEU A 105 -14.43 41.51 -45.06
N ALA A 106 -14.74 40.22 -44.91
CA ALA A 106 -14.02 39.14 -45.58
C ALA A 106 -13.84 39.35 -47.09
N LEU A 107 -14.93 39.58 -47.84
CA LEU A 107 -14.85 39.77 -49.29
C LEU A 107 -14.26 41.14 -49.68
N PRO A 108 -14.65 42.28 -49.08
CA PRO A 108 -14.05 43.57 -49.41
C PRO A 108 -12.55 43.67 -49.15
N LEU A 109 -12.06 43.06 -48.07
CA LEU A 109 -10.65 43.07 -47.73
C LEU A 109 -9.84 42.26 -48.74
N VAL A 110 -10.33 41.06 -49.11
CA VAL A 110 -9.75 40.26 -50.19
C VAL A 110 -9.75 41.04 -51.50
N ALA A 111 -10.86 41.70 -51.85
CA ALA A 111 -10.92 42.51 -53.05
C ALA A 111 -9.89 43.67 -53.02
N ALA A 112 -9.70 44.34 -51.88
CA ALA A 112 -8.77 45.46 -51.73
C ALA A 112 -7.31 45.10 -52.04
N HIS A 113 -6.90 43.89 -51.64
CA HIS A 113 -5.49 43.46 -51.62
C HIS A 113 -5.14 42.32 -52.58
N ALA A 114 -6.11 41.50 -52.97
CA ALA A 114 -5.95 40.43 -53.95
C ALA A 114 -6.59 40.87 -55.27
N GLY A 115 -5.86 41.66 -56.05
CA GLY A 115 -6.33 42.34 -57.28
C GLY A 115 -6.89 41.47 -58.42
N ASP A 116 -6.81 40.14 -58.30
CA ASP A 116 -7.38 39.16 -59.25
C ASP A 116 -8.70 38.52 -58.76
N ALA A 117 -9.21 38.91 -57.59
CA ALA A 117 -10.38 38.29 -56.95
C ALA A 117 -11.72 38.60 -57.65
N LEU A 118 -11.78 39.66 -58.48
CA LEU A 118 -12.99 40.09 -59.18
C LEU A 118 -12.79 39.99 -60.71
N PRO A 119 -13.67 39.29 -61.46
CA PRO A 119 -13.46 38.98 -62.90
C PRO A 119 -13.52 40.15 -63.90
N ALA A 120 -13.59 41.41 -63.46
CA ALA A 120 -13.97 42.53 -64.31
C ALA A 120 -13.15 43.80 -64.06
N GLY A 121 -12.00 43.93 -64.75
CA GLY A 121 -11.21 45.18 -64.79
C GLY A 121 -10.59 45.57 -63.45
N SER A 122 -9.69 46.55 -63.42
CA SER A 122 -9.09 46.98 -62.16
C SER A 122 -10.19 47.48 -61.23
N LEU A 123 -10.30 46.91 -60.03
CA LEU A 123 -11.26 47.27 -58.99
C LEU A 123 -11.39 48.78 -58.79
N ASP A 124 -10.26 49.49 -58.91
CA ASP A 124 -10.18 50.94 -58.81
C ASP A 124 -11.00 51.66 -59.91
N GLN A 125 -11.11 51.10 -61.12
CA GLN A 125 -11.95 51.65 -62.21
C GLN A 125 -13.44 51.45 -61.92
N LEU A 126 -13.82 50.32 -61.32
CA LEU A 126 -15.19 50.06 -60.90
C LEU A 126 -15.58 51.01 -59.76
N MET A 127 -14.69 51.24 -58.81
CA MET A 127 -14.87 52.19 -57.71
C MET A 127 -14.89 53.65 -58.19
N GLU A 128 -14.06 54.02 -59.16
CA GLU A 128 -14.12 55.34 -59.80
C GLU A 128 -15.44 55.53 -60.56
N ALA A 129 -15.92 54.52 -61.29
CA ALA A 129 -17.20 54.57 -61.99
C ALA A 129 -18.39 54.65 -61.02
N TYR A 130 -18.33 53.96 -59.88
CA TYR A 130 -19.30 54.07 -58.79
C TYR A 130 -19.29 55.47 -58.17
N ARG A 131 -18.12 56.02 -57.84
CA ARG A 131 -17.96 57.39 -57.31
C ARG A 131 -18.40 58.47 -58.30
N ALA A 132 -18.20 58.25 -59.60
CA ALA A 132 -18.66 59.13 -60.67
C ALA A 132 -20.17 58.99 -60.97
N GLY A 133 -20.89 58.09 -60.28
CA GLY A 133 -22.32 57.85 -60.47
C GLY A 133 -22.69 57.13 -61.79
N VAL A 134 -21.69 56.52 -62.45
CA VAL A 134 -21.85 55.79 -63.72
C VAL A 134 -22.39 54.37 -63.49
N VAL A 135 -22.10 53.79 -62.31
CA VAL A 135 -22.56 52.46 -61.89
C VAL A 135 -23.35 52.63 -60.58
N ASP A 136 -24.53 52.03 -60.49
CA ASP A 136 -25.33 52.05 -59.26
C ASP A 136 -24.86 50.99 -58.25
N LYS A 137 -25.22 51.17 -56.98
CA LYS A 137 -24.82 50.26 -55.90
C LYS A 137 -25.32 48.83 -56.13
N GLN A 138 -26.48 48.70 -56.75
CA GLN A 138 -27.09 47.41 -57.03
C GLN A 138 -26.23 46.58 -57.99
N ARG A 139 -25.65 47.20 -59.02
CA ARG A 139 -24.73 46.54 -59.94
C ARG A 139 -23.40 46.15 -59.30
N VAL A 140 -22.91 46.92 -58.33
CA VAL A 140 -21.70 46.59 -57.54
C VAL A 140 -21.95 45.36 -56.67
N LEU A 141 -23.11 45.28 -56.02
CA LEU A 141 -23.51 44.13 -55.19
C LEU A 141 -23.70 42.86 -56.03
N GLU A 142 -24.31 42.94 -57.22
CA GLU A 142 -24.42 41.80 -58.14
C GLU A 142 -23.05 41.21 -58.53
N LEU A 143 -22.05 42.06 -58.72
CA LEU A 143 -20.68 41.63 -59.04
C LEU A 143 -19.98 41.03 -57.82
N ALA A 144 -20.20 41.58 -56.63
CA ALA A 144 -19.71 41.02 -55.38
C ALA A 144 -20.32 39.63 -55.10
N ASP A 145 -21.63 39.47 -55.30
CA ASP A 145 -22.33 38.19 -55.15
C ASP A 145 -21.85 37.15 -56.19
N ALA A 146 -21.61 37.57 -57.43
CA ALA A 146 -21.04 36.71 -58.46
C ALA A 146 -19.60 36.26 -58.13
N ALA A 147 -18.77 37.15 -57.59
CA ALA A 147 -17.42 36.81 -57.13
C ALA A 147 -17.46 35.85 -55.94
N ARG A 148 -18.35 36.10 -54.97
CA ARG A 148 -18.59 35.20 -53.83
C ARG A 148 -19.02 33.80 -54.28
N ALA A 149 -19.89 33.72 -55.29
CA ALA A 149 -20.31 32.44 -55.88
C ALA A 149 -19.19 31.73 -56.65
N GLN A 150 -18.31 32.48 -57.33
CA GLN A 150 -17.19 31.94 -58.09
C GLN A 150 -16.04 31.45 -57.20
N MET A 151 -15.84 32.08 -56.04
CA MET A 151 -14.92 31.63 -54.99
C MET A 151 -15.37 30.33 -54.30
N GLY A 152 -16.57 29.83 -54.63
CA GLY A 152 -17.13 28.56 -54.19
C GLY A 152 -17.67 28.60 -52.75
N GLU A 153 -18.62 27.72 -52.45
CA GLU A 153 -19.20 27.52 -51.09
C GLU A 153 -18.19 27.02 -50.04
N ALA A 154 -16.90 26.94 -50.36
CA ALA A 154 -15.85 26.61 -49.41
C ALA A 154 -15.50 27.86 -48.57
N SER A 155 -16.37 28.21 -47.62
CA SER A 155 -16.23 29.37 -46.73
C SER A 155 -14.82 29.52 -46.12
N GLY A 156 -14.13 28.41 -45.83
CA GLY A 156 -12.79 28.42 -45.22
C GLY A 156 -11.67 28.99 -46.10
N LEU A 157 -11.78 28.93 -47.44
CA LEU A 157 -10.77 29.52 -48.35
C LEU A 157 -10.86 31.05 -48.38
N LEU A 158 -12.09 31.59 -48.35
CA LEU A 158 -12.33 33.03 -48.28
C LEU A 158 -11.82 33.58 -46.95
N ASP A 159 -12.06 32.89 -45.83
CA ASP A 159 -11.61 33.32 -44.50
C ASP A 159 -10.07 33.36 -44.40
N GLN A 160 -9.37 32.38 -44.98
CA GLN A 160 -7.90 32.37 -45.05
C GLN A 160 -7.34 33.52 -45.90
N GLN A 161 -7.95 33.77 -47.07
CA GLN A 161 -7.55 34.89 -47.93
C GLN A 161 -7.87 36.24 -47.27
N ALA A 162 -8.97 36.33 -46.54
CA ALA A 162 -9.36 37.53 -45.80
C ALA A 162 -8.37 37.85 -44.68
N LEU A 163 -7.88 36.85 -43.94
CA LEU A 163 -6.82 37.06 -42.94
C LEU A 163 -5.50 37.49 -43.59
N ALA A 164 -5.14 36.93 -44.74
CA ALA A 164 -3.96 37.37 -45.49
C ALA A 164 -4.11 38.82 -46.00
N ALA A 165 -5.31 39.22 -46.44
CA ALA A 165 -5.61 40.59 -46.83
C ALA A 165 -5.63 41.56 -45.63
N ALA A 166 -6.11 41.12 -44.48
CA ALA A 166 -6.06 41.89 -43.22
C ALA A 166 -4.63 42.21 -42.84
N ARG A 167 -3.72 41.25 -43.00
CA ARG A 167 -2.30 41.48 -42.79
C ARG A 167 -1.72 42.53 -43.75
N ALA A 168 -2.05 42.45 -45.04
CA ALA A 168 -1.62 43.46 -46.01
C ALA A 168 -2.16 44.85 -45.68
N GLU A 169 -3.40 44.93 -45.18
CA GLU A 169 -4.00 46.19 -44.72
C GLU A 169 -3.23 46.81 -43.54
N TYR A 170 -2.78 46.02 -42.57
CA TYR A 170 -1.96 46.53 -41.48
C TYR A 170 -0.60 47.06 -41.96
N GLU A 171 0.03 46.39 -42.93
CA GLU A 171 1.27 46.89 -43.57
C GLU A 171 1.01 48.25 -44.28
N ASP A 172 -0.09 48.37 -45.03
CA ASP A 172 -0.48 49.60 -45.72
C ASP A 172 -0.90 50.73 -44.76
N ALA A 173 -1.48 50.40 -43.60
CA ALA A 173 -1.77 51.32 -42.51
C ALA A 173 -0.53 51.73 -41.70
N GLY A 174 0.65 51.16 -42.00
CA GLY A 174 1.94 51.56 -41.42
C GLY A 174 2.32 50.84 -40.12
N TYR A 175 1.66 49.72 -39.79
CA TYR A 175 2.01 48.90 -38.63
C TYR A 175 3.28 48.05 -38.90
N ASP A 176 4.14 47.92 -37.88
CA ASP A 176 5.19 46.91 -37.90
C ASP A 176 4.62 45.56 -37.49
N LEU A 177 4.47 44.66 -38.47
CA LEU A 177 3.97 43.30 -38.21
C LEU A 177 4.86 42.52 -37.25
N ALA A 178 6.16 42.82 -37.15
CA ALA A 178 7.04 42.14 -36.21
C ALA A 178 6.68 42.49 -34.76
N ASP A 179 6.29 43.74 -34.50
CA ASP A 179 5.86 44.19 -33.18
C ASP A 179 4.48 43.61 -32.81
N LEU A 180 3.54 43.58 -33.76
CA LEU A 180 2.23 42.92 -33.59
C LEU A 180 2.39 41.43 -33.27
N GLN A 181 3.21 40.73 -34.08
CA GLN A 181 3.55 39.32 -33.88
C GLN A 181 4.19 39.10 -32.51
N MET A 182 5.22 39.88 -32.14
CA MET A 182 5.94 39.72 -30.88
C MET A 182 5.03 40.01 -29.68
N GLY A 183 4.18 41.03 -29.77
CA GLY A 183 3.19 41.36 -28.74
C GLY A 183 2.23 40.19 -28.48
N PHE A 184 1.68 39.60 -29.53
CA PHE A 184 0.83 38.41 -29.43
C PHE A 184 1.58 37.22 -28.85
N LEU A 185 2.78 36.91 -29.36
CA LEU A 185 3.60 35.78 -28.88
C LEU A 185 3.98 35.91 -27.41
N LEU A 186 4.36 37.10 -26.94
CA LEU A 186 4.69 37.34 -25.53
C LEU A 186 3.47 37.21 -24.62
N ARG A 187 2.30 37.69 -25.05
CA ARG A 187 1.05 37.58 -24.30
C ARG A 187 0.60 36.13 -24.18
N THR A 188 0.52 35.42 -25.30
CA THR A 188 0.06 34.02 -25.38
C THR A 188 1.08 33.09 -24.73
N GLY A 189 2.38 33.29 -24.98
CA GLY A 189 3.46 32.56 -24.31
C GLY A 189 3.50 32.81 -22.79
N GLY A 190 3.29 34.04 -22.35
CA GLY A 190 3.15 34.39 -20.93
C GLY A 190 1.96 33.69 -20.27
N LEU A 191 0.82 33.62 -20.96
CA LEU A 191 -0.36 32.88 -20.51
C LEU A 191 -0.08 31.37 -20.40
N MET A 192 0.62 30.78 -21.38
CA MET A 192 1.04 29.37 -21.35
C MET A 192 1.95 29.07 -20.16
N LEU A 193 2.95 29.92 -19.90
CA LEU A 193 3.84 29.78 -18.75
C LEU A 193 3.06 29.91 -17.42
N GLY A 194 2.11 30.84 -17.34
CA GLY A 194 1.22 31.00 -16.19
C GLY A 194 0.37 29.75 -15.93
N LEU A 195 -0.25 29.18 -16.97
CA LEU A 195 -1.04 27.95 -16.86
C LEU A 195 -0.18 26.73 -16.52
N ALA A 196 1.02 26.62 -17.09
CA ALA A 196 1.96 25.55 -16.76
C ALA A 196 2.41 25.64 -15.30
N ALA A 197 2.70 26.85 -14.78
CA ALA A 197 3.03 27.07 -13.38
C ALA A 197 1.84 26.74 -12.45
N ALA A 198 0.62 27.11 -12.86
CA ALA A 198 -0.59 26.76 -12.12
C ALA A 198 -0.83 25.23 -12.09
N SER A 199 -0.68 24.54 -13.22
CA SER A 199 -0.79 23.08 -13.30
C SER A 199 0.27 22.40 -12.42
N MET A 200 1.52 22.90 -12.42
CA MET A 200 2.57 22.42 -11.53
C MET A 200 2.19 22.57 -10.05
N ALA A 201 1.69 23.74 -9.64
CA ALA A 201 1.23 23.98 -8.27
C ALA A 201 0.08 23.04 -7.89
N LEU A 202 -0.90 22.85 -8.77
CA LEU A 202 -2.01 21.92 -8.56
C LEU A 202 -1.53 20.47 -8.44
N SER A 203 -0.59 20.04 -9.29
CA SER A 203 0.01 18.70 -9.26
C SER A 203 0.77 18.43 -7.95
N VAL A 204 1.48 19.44 -7.44
CA VAL A 204 2.14 19.37 -6.11
C VAL A 204 1.09 19.26 -5.01
N CYS A 205 0.03 20.07 -5.03
CA CYS A 205 -1.07 19.99 -4.06
C CYS A 205 -1.76 18.62 -4.06
N VAL A 206 -2.08 18.07 -5.23
CA VAL A 206 -2.61 16.70 -5.38
C VAL A 206 -1.64 15.69 -4.78
N GLY A 207 -0.35 15.80 -5.11
CA GLY A 207 0.70 14.93 -4.58
C GLY A 207 0.77 14.96 -3.05
N LEU A 208 0.71 16.15 -2.44
CA LEU A 208 0.74 16.33 -0.99
C LEU A 208 -0.49 15.73 -0.30
N VAL A 209 -1.70 16.01 -0.82
CA VAL A 209 -2.94 15.46 -0.25
C VAL A 209 -2.99 13.94 -0.41
N ALA A 210 -2.62 13.42 -1.58
CA ALA A 210 -2.55 11.99 -1.83
C ALA A 210 -1.55 11.28 -0.92
N ALA A 211 -0.32 11.81 -0.79
CA ALA A 211 0.72 11.25 0.05
C ALA A 211 0.32 11.25 1.54
N ARG A 212 -0.23 12.36 2.04
CA ARG A 212 -0.73 12.44 3.43
C ARG A 212 -1.87 11.46 3.68
N THR A 213 -2.82 11.33 2.75
CA THR A 213 -3.95 10.40 2.87
C THR A 213 -3.46 8.95 2.86
N GLY A 214 -2.57 8.58 1.92
CA GLY A 214 -1.98 7.25 1.87
C GLY A 214 -1.16 6.91 3.11
N ALA A 215 -0.35 7.84 3.60
CA ALA A 215 0.43 7.66 4.84
C ALA A 215 -0.48 7.47 6.06
N ARG A 216 -1.58 8.22 6.14
CA ARG A 216 -2.57 8.08 7.23
C ARG A 216 -3.28 6.74 7.19
N ILE A 217 -3.73 6.27 6.03
CA ILE A 217 -4.30 4.93 5.85
C ILE A 217 -3.28 3.87 6.31
N GLY A 218 -2.03 3.98 5.88
CA GLY A 218 -0.97 3.06 6.29
C GLY A 218 -0.72 3.08 7.80
N TYR A 219 -0.70 4.25 8.43
CA TYR A 219 -0.55 4.41 9.88
C TYR A 219 -1.70 3.75 10.65
N GLU A 220 -2.95 4.07 10.29
CA GLU A 220 -4.14 3.54 10.96
C GLU A 220 -4.24 2.02 10.81
N LEU A 221 -3.93 1.48 9.63
CA LEU A 221 -3.89 0.03 9.40
C LEU A 221 -2.80 -0.65 10.23
N ARG A 222 -1.57 -0.13 10.24
CA ARG A 222 -0.47 -0.71 11.04
C ARG A 222 -0.79 -0.68 12.53
N SER A 223 -1.29 0.44 13.04
CA SER A 223 -1.65 0.57 14.45
C SER A 223 -2.72 -0.44 14.84
N ARG A 224 -3.82 -0.52 14.08
CA ARG A 224 -4.91 -1.47 14.37
C ARG A 224 -4.47 -2.92 14.25
N LEU A 225 -3.68 -3.26 13.21
CA LEU A 225 -3.12 -4.61 13.05
C LEU A 225 -2.22 -4.97 14.22
N PHE A 226 -1.32 -4.07 14.62
CA PHE A 226 -0.40 -4.31 15.73
C PHE A 226 -1.15 -4.55 17.03
N THR A 227 -2.11 -3.67 17.38
CA THR A 227 -2.95 -3.83 18.57
C THR A 227 -3.73 -5.15 18.53
N ARG A 228 -4.26 -5.53 17.36
CA ARG A 228 -5.01 -6.78 17.20
C ARG A 228 -4.13 -8.01 17.35
N VAL A 229 -2.95 -8.02 16.73
CA VAL A 229 -2.00 -9.14 16.79
C VAL A 229 -1.45 -9.35 18.20
N VAL A 230 -1.18 -8.27 18.96
CA VAL A 230 -0.71 -8.40 20.35
C VAL A 230 -1.82 -8.93 21.28
N SER A 231 -3.10 -8.77 20.91
CA SER A 231 -4.24 -9.33 21.66
C SER A 231 -4.54 -10.81 21.39
N PHE A 232 -3.85 -11.43 20.43
CA PHE A 232 -4.08 -12.82 20.05
C PHE A 232 -3.49 -13.81 21.06
N SER A 233 -4.19 -14.92 21.26
CA SER A 233 -3.65 -16.06 22.01
C SER A 233 -2.62 -16.83 21.19
N GLU A 234 -1.92 -17.78 21.82
CA GLU A 234 -1.00 -18.67 21.12
C GLU A 234 -1.72 -19.47 20.01
N GLY A 235 -2.97 -19.89 20.25
CA GLY A 235 -3.80 -20.58 19.27
C GLY A 235 -4.17 -19.69 18.07
N ASP A 236 -4.45 -18.41 18.30
CA ASP A 236 -4.74 -17.46 17.22
C ASP A 236 -3.50 -17.18 16.35
N ILE A 237 -2.32 -17.10 16.97
CA ILE A 237 -1.04 -17.00 16.25
C ILE A 237 -0.79 -18.25 15.41
N GLY A 238 -1.18 -19.43 15.89
CA GLY A 238 -1.13 -20.70 15.15
C GLY A 238 -1.90 -20.63 13.83
N LYS A 239 -3.16 -20.14 13.86
CA LYS A 239 -4.04 -20.04 12.67
C LYS A 239 -3.45 -19.17 11.56
N PHE A 240 -2.81 -18.06 11.91
CA PHE A 240 -2.23 -17.15 10.92
C PHE A 240 -0.76 -17.40 10.62
N SER A 241 -0.02 -18.03 11.54
CA SER A 241 1.45 -18.04 11.65
C SER A 241 2.06 -16.65 11.90
N ALA A 242 3.08 -16.59 12.77
CA ALA A 242 3.81 -15.36 13.04
C ALA A 242 4.42 -14.73 11.77
N ALA A 243 4.93 -15.55 10.85
CA ALA A 243 5.50 -15.07 9.59
C ALA A 243 4.45 -14.39 8.68
N SER A 244 3.22 -14.92 8.60
CA SER A 244 2.15 -14.25 7.85
C SER A 244 1.74 -12.95 8.52
N LEU A 245 1.61 -12.91 9.84
CA LEU A 245 1.25 -11.68 10.57
C LEU A 245 2.28 -10.56 10.34
N ILE A 246 3.57 -10.89 10.32
CA ILE A 246 4.65 -9.94 9.99
C ILE A 246 4.50 -9.41 8.58
N THR A 247 4.31 -10.28 7.58
CA THR A 247 4.16 -9.85 6.17
C THR A 247 2.89 -9.06 5.93
N ARG A 248 1.78 -9.40 6.58
CA ARG A 248 0.52 -8.64 6.56
C ARG A 248 0.70 -7.25 7.19
N GLY A 249 1.42 -7.16 8.32
CA GLY A 249 1.68 -5.89 9.02
C GLY A 249 2.69 -4.97 8.33
N THR A 250 3.50 -5.49 7.41
CA THR A 250 4.57 -4.75 6.72
C THR A 250 4.26 -4.55 5.24
N ASN A 251 4.49 -5.59 4.43
CA ASN A 251 4.42 -5.56 2.97
C ASN A 251 3.00 -5.27 2.47
N ASP A 252 1.97 -5.91 3.04
CA ASP A 252 0.59 -5.74 2.57
C ASP A 252 0.08 -4.32 2.88
N VAL A 253 0.33 -3.82 4.09
CA VAL A 253 -0.02 -2.43 4.42
C VAL A 253 0.74 -1.43 3.54
N GLN A 254 2.02 -1.68 3.23
CA GLN A 254 2.78 -0.82 2.32
C GLN A 254 2.22 -0.85 0.90
N LEU A 255 1.82 -2.03 0.39
CA LEU A 255 1.18 -2.15 -0.91
C LEU A 255 -0.15 -1.38 -0.95
N ILE A 256 -1.00 -1.54 0.08
CA ILE A 256 -2.25 -0.79 0.22
C ILE A 256 -2.00 0.72 0.24
N GLN A 257 -1.01 1.17 1.02
CA GLN A 257 -0.61 2.58 1.10
C GLN A 257 -0.18 3.11 -0.27
N ASN A 258 0.74 2.42 -0.96
CA ASN A 258 1.26 2.86 -2.25
C ASN A 258 0.16 2.91 -3.33
N VAL A 259 -0.69 1.88 -3.40
CA VAL A 259 -1.81 1.85 -4.34
C VAL A 259 -2.84 2.91 -3.99
N SER A 260 -3.04 3.23 -2.70
CA SER A 260 -3.93 4.33 -2.31
C SER A 260 -3.44 5.69 -2.82
N VAL A 261 -2.13 5.97 -2.71
CA VAL A 261 -1.53 7.20 -3.28
C VAL A 261 -1.67 7.22 -4.80
N MET A 262 -1.37 6.09 -5.46
CA MET A 262 -1.49 5.96 -6.90
C MET A 262 -2.94 6.15 -7.38
N LEU A 263 -3.92 5.62 -6.64
CA LEU A 263 -5.33 5.80 -6.94
C LEU A 263 -5.73 7.27 -6.95
N LEU A 264 -5.35 8.00 -5.89
CA LEU A 264 -5.64 9.41 -5.77
C LEU A 264 -4.95 10.26 -6.83
N ARG A 265 -3.73 9.91 -7.26
CA ARG A 265 -2.94 10.76 -8.16
C ARG A 265 -3.06 10.39 -9.64
N MET A 266 -2.85 9.12 -9.96
CA MET A 266 -2.76 8.62 -11.34
C MET A 266 -4.10 8.08 -11.81
N VAL A 267 -4.75 7.24 -11.01
CA VAL A 267 -5.97 6.56 -11.48
C VAL A 267 -7.16 7.49 -11.60
N LEU A 268 -7.33 8.43 -10.66
CA LEU A 268 -8.38 9.44 -10.76
C LEU A 268 -8.11 10.46 -11.88
N SER A 269 -6.85 10.74 -12.22
CA SER A 269 -6.52 11.74 -13.25
C SER A 269 -6.74 11.21 -14.67
N ALA A 270 -6.49 9.92 -14.91
CA ALA A 270 -6.64 9.32 -16.24
C ALA A 270 -8.05 9.49 -16.84
N PRO A 271 -9.18 9.16 -16.16
CA PRO A 271 -10.51 9.42 -16.70
C PRO A 271 -10.79 10.90 -16.94
N VAL A 272 -10.31 11.79 -16.04
CA VAL A 272 -10.52 13.23 -16.16
C VAL A 272 -9.82 13.77 -17.41
N LEU A 273 -8.57 13.38 -17.64
CA LEU A 273 -7.80 13.75 -18.84
C LEU A 273 -8.35 13.11 -20.12
N ALA A 274 -8.78 11.85 -20.06
CA ALA A 274 -9.38 11.17 -21.21
C ALA A 274 -10.67 11.86 -21.64
N VAL A 275 -11.59 12.12 -20.71
CA VAL A 275 -12.87 12.80 -20.99
C VAL A 275 -12.61 14.21 -21.47
N GLY A 276 -11.75 14.97 -20.79
CA GLY A 276 -11.41 16.34 -21.20
C GLY A 276 -10.76 16.39 -22.59
N GLY A 277 -9.83 15.49 -22.90
CA GLY A 277 -9.22 15.38 -24.22
C GLY A 277 -10.22 15.03 -25.31
N ILE A 278 -11.16 14.10 -25.05
CA ILE A 278 -12.24 13.76 -25.98
C ILE A 278 -13.12 14.99 -26.25
N VAL A 279 -13.49 15.74 -25.21
CA VAL A 279 -14.27 16.98 -25.35
C VAL A 279 -13.53 17.98 -26.24
N MET A 280 -12.24 18.21 -26.03
CA MET A 280 -11.44 19.13 -26.85
C MET A 280 -11.31 18.67 -28.31
N VAL A 281 -11.19 17.37 -28.55
CA VAL A 281 -11.18 16.80 -29.91
C VAL A 281 -12.53 16.97 -30.60
N MET A 282 -13.64 16.84 -29.87
CA MET A 282 -14.99 17.02 -30.42
C MET A 282 -15.31 18.48 -30.76
N THR A 283 -14.65 19.44 -30.12
CA THR A 283 -14.80 20.86 -30.46
C THR A 283 -14.06 21.25 -31.74
N THR A 284 -13.13 20.42 -32.23
CA THR A 284 -12.51 20.62 -33.55
C THR A 284 -13.48 20.14 -34.63
N ASN A 285 -13.82 20.97 -35.62
CA ASN A 285 -14.76 20.66 -36.72
C ASN A 285 -14.33 19.50 -37.66
N ALA A 286 -13.28 18.75 -37.31
CA ALA A 286 -12.73 17.67 -38.10
C ALA A 286 -13.28 16.30 -37.67
N SER A 287 -13.77 15.52 -38.63
CA SER A 287 -14.22 14.13 -38.43
C SER A 287 -13.05 13.12 -38.27
N MET A 288 -12.01 13.48 -37.51
CA MET A 288 -10.80 12.67 -37.30
C MET A 288 -10.81 11.83 -36.02
N GLY A 289 -11.82 11.97 -35.15
CA GLY A 289 -11.90 11.26 -33.86
C GLY A 289 -11.87 9.73 -33.97
N TRP A 290 -12.25 9.16 -35.11
CA TRP A 290 -12.19 7.70 -35.34
C TRP A 290 -10.76 7.15 -35.27
N ILE A 291 -9.74 7.97 -35.63
CA ILE A 291 -8.32 7.56 -35.58
C ILE A 291 -7.93 7.24 -34.14
N ILE A 292 -8.40 8.06 -33.18
CA ILE A 292 -8.15 7.88 -31.75
C ILE A 292 -8.83 6.61 -31.25
N VAL A 293 -10.07 6.35 -31.67
CA VAL A 293 -10.80 5.12 -31.31
C VAL A 293 -10.05 3.88 -31.79
N VAL A 294 -9.58 3.86 -33.04
CA VAL A 294 -8.77 2.76 -33.57
C VAL A 294 -7.48 2.59 -32.79
N ALA A 295 -6.79 3.68 -32.45
CA ALA A 295 -5.57 3.63 -31.64
C ALA A 295 -5.84 3.02 -30.25
N ILE A 296 -6.92 3.42 -29.57
CA ILE A 296 -7.33 2.87 -28.27
C ILE A 296 -7.62 1.37 -28.39
N LEU A 297 -8.33 0.94 -29.44
CA LEU A 297 -8.60 -0.49 -29.68
C LEU A 297 -7.31 -1.29 -29.88
N CYS A 298 -6.35 -0.74 -30.63
CA CYS A 298 -5.02 -1.34 -30.79
C CYS A 298 -4.27 -1.44 -29.45
N VAL A 299 -4.31 -0.40 -28.61
CA VAL A 299 -3.71 -0.41 -27.27
C VAL A 299 -4.31 -1.53 -26.41
N PHE A 300 -5.64 -1.63 -26.35
CA PHE A 300 -6.31 -2.69 -25.60
C PHE A 300 -5.99 -4.09 -26.15
N ALA A 301 -5.90 -4.24 -27.47
CA ALA A 301 -5.50 -5.50 -28.08
C ALA A 301 -4.08 -5.91 -27.66
N VAL A 302 -3.11 -4.99 -27.71
CA VAL A 302 -1.73 -5.27 -27.27
C VAL A 302 -1.69 -5.61 -25.78
N ILE A 303 -2.35 -4.82 -24.92
CA ILE A 303 -2.42 -5.10 -23.48
C ILE A 303 -3.05 -6.47 -23.22
N GLY A 304 -4.16 -6.80 -23.89
CA GLY A 304 -4.85 -8.07 -23.76
C GLY A 304 -3.98 -9.27 -24.17
N VAL A 305 -3.25 -9.16 -25.27
CA VAL A 305 -2.31 -10.20 -25.73
C VAL A 305 -1.16 -10.37 -24.73
N VAL A 306 -0.53 -9.28 -24.31
CA VAL A 306 0.54 -9.31 -23.30
C VAL A 306 0.04 -9.95 -22.02
N PHE A 307 -1.15 -9.59 -21.56
CA PHE A 307 -1.74 -10.13 -20.34
C PHE A 307 -2.00 -11.63 -20.44
N LYS A 308 -2.60 -12.08 -21.55
CA LYS A 308 -2.88 -13.50 -21.80
C LYS A 308 -1.62 -14.35 -21.78
N VAL A 309 -0.50 -13.82 -22.30
CA VAL A 309 0.77 -14.54 -22.42
C VAL A 309 1.62 -14.44 -21.15
N ALA A 310 1.75 -13.25 -20.56
CA ALA A 310 2.64 -12.99 -19.43
C ALA A 310 2.05 -13.40 -18.07
N MET A 311 0.74 -13.22 -17.85
CA MET A 311 0.13 -13.41 -16.53
C MET A 311 0.27 -14.84 -15.96
N PRO A 312 0.10 -15.92 -16.74
CA PRO A 312 0.32 -17.28 -16.24
C PRO A 312 1.76 -17.52 -15.76
N LYS A 313 2.75 -16.98 -16.49
CA LYS A 313 4.17 -17.09 -16.15
C LYS A 313 4.54 -16.21 -14.95
N PHE A 314 3.95 -15.01 -14.84
CA PHE A 314 4.06 -14.16 -13.66
C PHE A 314 3.55 -14.86 -12.40
N LYS A 315 2.42 -15.57 -12.48
CA LYS A 315 1.90 -16.38 -11.36
C LYS A 315 2.83 -17.54 -10.99
N ALA A 316 3.44 -18.19 -11.98
CA ALA A 316 4.40 -19.27 -11.74
C ALA A 316 5.72 -18.78 -11.11
N MET A 317 6.13 -17.53 -11.38
CA MET A 317 7.39 -16.95 -10.91
C MET A 317 7.56 -17.05 -9.39
N GLN A 318 6.51 -16.73 -8.62
CA GLN A 318 6.58 -16.76 -7.16
C GLN A 318 6.95 -18.16 -6.65
N ARG A 319 6.30 -19.21 -7.20
CA ARG A 319 6.58 -20.61 -6.82
C ARG A 319 8.02 -21.02 -7.16
N LEU A 320 8.58 -20.49 -8.25
CA LEU A 320 9.97 -20.75 -8.64
C LEU A 320 10.96 -20.05 -7.71
N ILE A 321 10.66 -18.81 -7.31
CA ILE A 321 11.44 -18.08 -6.29
C ILE A 321 11.42 -18.83 -4.96
N ASP A 322 10.23 -19.28 -4.52
CA ASP A 322 10.07 -20.04 -3.28
C ASP A 322 10.88 -21.35 -3.33
N ARG A 323 10.89 -22.04 -4.49
CA ARG A 323 11.70 -23.25 -4.68
C ARG A 323 13.20 -22.97 -4.59
N VAL A 324 13.71 -21.91 -5.22
CA VAL A 324 15.14 -21.53 -5.13
C VAL A 324 15.51 -21.20 -3.68
N ASN A 325 14.68 -20.42 -2.99
CA ASN A 325 14.89 -20.08 -1.57
C ASN A 325 14.86 -21.31 -0.66
N LEU A 326 13.99 -22.28 -0.95
CA LEU A 326 13.93 -23.54 -0.22
C LEU A 326 15.23 -24.34 -0.37
N VAL A 327 15.69 -24.58 -1.61
CA VAL A 327 16.94 -25.33 -1.85
C VAL A 327 18.13 -24.61 -1.20
N ALA A 328 18.23 -23.29 -1.35
CA ALA A 328 19.28 -22.51 -0.70
C ALA A 328 19.29 -22.64 0.83
N ARG A 329 18.10 -22.59 1.46
CA ARG A 329 17.96 -22.72 2.91
C ARG A 329 18.34 -24.13 3.40
N GLU A 330 17.90 -25.17 2.69
CA GLU A 330 18.28 -26.55 2.98
C GLU A 330 19.79 -26.76 2.87
N MET A 331 20.43 -26.21 1.82
CA MET A 331 21.88 -26.27 1.66
C MET A 331 22.63 -25.56 2.80
N LEU A 332 22.22 -24.35 3.17
CA LEU A 332 22.88 -23.58 4.24
C LEU A 332 22.71 -24.24 5.61
N THR A 333 21.52 -24.74 5.91
CA THR A 333 21.22 -25.40 7.20
C THR A 333 21.88 -26.78 7.26
N GLY A 334 21.86 -27.52 6.16
CA GLY A 334 22.43 -28.86 6.02
C GLY A 334 23.92 -28.86 5.68
N MET A 335 24.60 -27.71 5.67
CA MET A 335 26.00 -27.62 5.22
C MET A 335 26.94 -28.61 5.93
N PRO A 336 26.86 -28.85 7.26
CA PRO A 336 27.68 -29.86 7.92
C PRO A 336 27.41 -31.27 7.39
N VAL A 337 26.14 -31.62 7.15
CA VAL A 337 25.72 -32.93 6.62
C VAL A 337 26.21 -33.08 5.18
N ILE A 338 25.98 -32.08 4.33
CA ILE A 338 26.40 -32.11 2.92
C ILE A 338 27.91 -32.34 2.82
N ARG A 339 28.70 -31.62 3.64
CA ARG A 339 30.16 -31.78 3.69
C ARG A 339 30.61 -33.13 4.25
N ALA A 340 29.93 -33.63 5.29
CA ALA A 340 30.25 -34.92 5.89
C ALA A 340 30.02 -36.10 4.92
N PHE A 341 29.06 -35.96 4.00
CA PHE A 341 28.72 -36.97 3.00
C PHE A 341 29.27 -36.68 1.58
N ASP A 342 30.10 -35.64 1.42
CA ASP A 342 30.68 -35.19 0.14
C ASP A 342 29.64 -35.01 -1.00
N ARG A 343 28.47 -34.45 -0.66
CA ARG A 343 27.34 -34.26 -1.58
C ARG A 343 27.25 -32.85 -2.18
N GLN A 344 28.28 -32.03 -2.08
CA GLN A 344 28.30 -30.66 -2.61
C GLN A 344 27.92 -30.59 -4.11
N PRO A 345 28.51 -31.41 -5.01
CA PRO A 345 28.18 -31.33 -6.44
C PRO A 345 26.72 -31.66 -6.75
N TYR A 346 26.12 -32.58 -5.98
CA TYR A 346 24.71 -32.95 -6.12
C TYR A 346 23.79 -31.79 -5.72
N GLU A 347 24.08 -31.12 -4.61
CA GLU A 347 23.28 -29.96 -4.17
C GLU A 347 23.50 -28.73 -5.08
N GLU A 348 24.70 -28.56 -5.65
CA GLU A 348 24.97 -27.55 -6.69
C GLU A 348 24.09 -27.77 -7.93
N GLU A 349 24.03 -29.00 -8.46
CA GLU A 349 23.19 -29.33 -9.61
C GLU A 349 21.69 -29.11 -9.31
N ARG A 350 21.25 -29.50 -8.11
CA ARG A 350 19.88 -29.28 -7.64
C ARG A 350 19.53 -27.79 -7.55
N PHE A 351 20.46 -26.96 -7.07
CA PHE A 351 20.30 -25.51 -7.04
C PHE A 351 20.27 -24.90 -8.44
N ASP A 352 21.20 -25.31 -9.31
CA ASP A 352 21.28 -24.86 -10.70
C ASP A 352 20.00 -25.18 -11.49
N GLU A 353 19.41 -26.37 -11.29
CA GLU A 353 18.16 -26.74 -11.93
C GLU A 353 16.99 -25.83 -11.49
N ALA A 354 16.90 -25.51 -10.20
CA ALA A 354 15.90 -24.58 -9.66
C ALA A 354 16.12 -23.16 -10.21
N SER A 355 17.37 -22.68 -10.18
CA SER A 355 17.76 -21.35 -10.67
C SER A 355 17.53 -21.20 -12.17
N ALA A 356 17.90 -22.19 -12.97
CA ALA A 356 17.73 -22.17 -14.43
C ALA A 356 16.26 -22.14 -14.86
N ARG A 357 15.36 -22.81 -14.11
CA ARG A 357 13.91 -22.74 -14.34
C ARG A 357 13.35 -21.35 -14.04
N LEU A 358 13.78 -20.73 -12.94
CA LEU A 358 13.45 -19.35 -12.60
C LEU A 358 13.94 -18.40 -13.69
N MET A 359 15.22 -18.48 -14.05
CA MET A 359 15.84 -17.67 -15.10
C MET A 359 15.08 -17.75 -16.42
N ARG A 360 14.80 -18.96 -16.93
CA ARG A 360 14.07 -19.14 -18.21
C ARG A 360 12.68 -18.50 -18.17
N THR A 361 11.96 -18.65 -17.07
CA THR A 361 10.62 -18.09 -16.89
C THR A 361 10.67 -16.56 -16.79
N GLN A 362 11.67 -16.02 -16.09
CA GLN A 362 11.90 -14.59 -15.96
C GLN A 362 12.31 -13.93 -17.26
N LEU A 363 13.24 -14.53 -18.01
CA LEU A 363 13.64 -14.05 -19.33
C LEU A 363 12.47 -14.02 -20.30
N PHE A 364 11.64 -15.08 -20.34
CA PHE A 364 10.43 -15.09 -21.17
C PHE A 364 9.49 -13.95 -20.81
N THR A 365 9.16 -13.82 -19.51
CA THR A 365 8.22 -12.80 -19.02
C THR A 365 8.74 -11.39 -19.30
N ASN A 366 10.03 -11.14 -19.01
CA ASN A 366 10.66 -9.85 -19.27
C ASN A 366 10.68 -9.52 -20.76
N ARG A 367 11.03 -10.47 -21.64
CA ARG A 367 11.02 -10.24 -23.09
C ARG A 367 9.63 -9.86 -23.62
N VAL A 368 8.58 -10.53 -23.14
CA VAL A 368 7.19 -10.19 -23.48
C VAL A 368 6.85 -8.77 -23.00
N MET A 369 7.24 -8.41 -21.78
CA MET A 369 6.99 -7.06 -21.23
C MET A 369 7.83 -5.98 -21.92
N THR A 370 9.07 -6.27 -22.32
CA THR A 370 9.94 -5.32 -23.03
C THR A 370 9.35 -4.93 -24.38
N PHE A 371 8.61 -5.82 -25.06
CA PHE A 371 7.94 -5.49 -26.32
C PHE A 371 6.76 -4.51 -26.16
N MET A 372 6.20 -4.41 -24.95
CA MET A 372 5.06 -3.53 -24.67
C MET A 372 5.38 -2.06 -24.94
N MET A 373 6.50 -1.54 -24.43
CA MET A 373 6.86 -0.12 -24.58
C MET A 373 7.09 0.30 -26.05
N PRO A 374 7.91 -0.43 -26.85
CA PRO A 374 8.04 -0.17 -28.28
C PRO A 374 6.72 -0.29 -29.06
N ALA A 375 5.88 -1.28 -28.74
CA ALA A 375 4.57 -1.41 -29.39
C ALA A 375 3.66 -0.21 -29.10
N MET A 376 3.66 0.31 -27.87
CA MET A 376 2.92 1.52 -27.52
C MET A 376 3.47 2.75 -28.24
N MET A 377 4.80 2.90 -28.30
CA MET A 377 5.43 3.99 -29.05
C MET A 377 5.14 3.91 -30.55
N LEU A 378 5.08 2.70 -31.12
CA LEU A 378 4.70 2.48 -32.51
C LEU A 378 3.25 2.90 -32.76
N ILE A 379 2.31 2.53 -31.87
CA ILE A 379 0.90 2.96 -31.98
C ILE A 379 0.80 4.49 -31.89
N MET A 380 1.49 5.11 -30.93
CA MET A 380 1.52 6.56 -30.76
C MET A 380 2.03 7.25 -32.04
N ASN A 381 3.19 6.85 -32.56
CA ASN A 381 3.77 7.44 -33.76
C ASN A 381 2.93 7.17 -35.01
N ALA A 382 2.39 5.96 -35.17
CA ALA A 382 1.49 5.64 -36.27
C ALA A 382 0.19 6.46 -36.21
N THR A 383 -0.33 6.73 -35.01
CA THR A 383 -1.48 7.62 -34.80
C THR A 383 -1.14 9.04 -35.23
N SER A 384 0.02 9.58 -34.80
CA SER A 384 0.48 10.90 -35.24
C SER A 384 0.62 11.00 -36.76
N VAL A 385 1.22 9.98 -37.39
CA VAL A 385 1.34 9.92 -38.86
C VAL A 385 -0.03 9.86 -39.54
N ALA A 386 -0.96 9.06 -39.02
CA ALA A 386 -2.33 8.98 -39.55
C ALA A 386 -3.09 10.30 -39.43
N ILE A 387 -2.94 11.00 -38.29
CA ILE A 387 -3.51 12.34 -38.07
C ILE A 387 -2.91 13.33 -39.07
N VAL A 388 -1.59 13.36 -39.25
CA VAL A 388 -0.95 14.24 -40.23
C VAL A 388 -1.39 13.92 -41.66
N TRP A 389 -1.49 12.64 -42.03
CA TRP A 389 -1.91 12.20 -43.36
C TRP A 389 -3.34 12.60 -43.70
N VAL A 390 -4.28 12.40 -42.77
CA VAL A 390 -5.70 12.76 -42.97
C VAL A 390 -5.92 14.26 -42.79
N GLY A 391 -5.31 14.84 -41.75
CA GLY A 391 -5.41 16.25 -41.41
C GLY A 391 -4.79 17.17 -42.46
N GLY A 392 -3.71 16.76 -43.12
CA GLY A 392 -3.12 17.52 -44.23
C GLY A 392 -4.13 17.80 -45.35
N ARG A 393 -4.99 16.84 -45.68
CA ARG A 393 -6.07 17.05 -46.67
C ARG A 393 -7.11 18.05 -46.18
N TYR A 394 -7.41 18.06 -44.88
CA TYR A 394 -8.34 19.03 -44.30
C TYR A 394 -7.75 20.44 -44.27
N VAL A 395 -6.43 20.56 -44.06
CA VAL A 395 -5.69 21.82 -44.18
C VAL A 395 -5.73 22.32 -45.63
N ASP A 396 -5.47 21.45 -46.62
CA ASP A 396 -5.53 21.82 -48.05
C ASP A 396 -6.92 22.35 -48.47
N THR A 397 -7.99 21.82 -47.87
CA THR A 397 -9.37 22.26 -48.12
C THR A 397 -9.81 23.46 -47.27
N GLY A 398 -8.94 23.98 -46.39
CA GLY A 398 -9.26 25.12 -45.51
C GLY A 398 -10.24 24.81 -44.36
N VAL A 399 -10.44 23.53 -44.02
CA VAL A 399 -11.38 23.10 -42.96
C VAL A 399 -10.75 23.23 -41.57
N ILE A 400 -9.43 23.05 -41.46
CA ILE A 400 -8.65 23.20 -40.21
C ILE A 400 -7.33 23.92 -40.50
N GLN A 401 -6.76 24.56 -39.48
CA GLN A 401 -5.45 25.20 -39.58
C GLN A 401 -4.32 24.24 -39.15
N THR A 402 -3.06 24.68 -39.30
CA THR A 402 -1.91 23.81 -39.02
C THR A 402 -1.66 23.64 -37.52
N GLY A 403 -1.93 24.67 -36.72
CA GLY A 403 -1.89 24.62 -35.27
C GLY A 403 -2.97 23.68 -34.72
N ASP A 404 -4.17 23.68 -35.31
CA ASP A 404 -5.26 22.77 -34.91
C ASP A 404 -4.81 21.31 -34.99
N LEU A 405 -4.04 20.99 -36.02
CA LEU A 405 -3.46 19.66 -36.21
C LEU A 405 -2.46 19.30 -35.10
N ILE A 406 -1.62 20.25 -34.68
CA ILE A 406 -0.67 20.07 -33.57
C ILE A 406 -1.42 19.87 -32.24
N ALA A 407 -2.46 20.68 -32.01
CA ALA A 407 -3.31 20.55 -30.83
C ALA A 407 -4.00 19.18 -30.81
N PHE A 408 -4.56 18.75 -31.94
CA PHE A 408 -5.21 17.46 -32.10
C PHE A 408 -4.26 16.28 -31.82
N ILE A 409 -3.04 16.31 -32.36
CA ILE A 409 -2.00 15.30 -32.08
C ILE A 409 -1.73 15.21 -30.57
N THR A 410 -1.59 16.37 -29.92
CA THR A 410 -1.31 16.43 -28.49
C THR A 410 -2.48 15.90 -27.65
N TYR A 411 -3.72 16.26 -27.99
CA TYR A 411 -4.91 15.71 -27.34
C TYR A 411 -5.02 14.20 -27.52
N ALA A 412 -4.77 13.69 -28.73
CA ALA A 412 -4.76 12.26 -29.01
C ALA A 412 -3.74 11.51 -28.13
N MET A 413 -2.53 12.07 -27.96
CA MET A 413 -1.51 11.49 -27.08
C MET A 413 -1.95 11.45 -25.61
N VAL A 414 -2.56 12.53 -25.10
CA VAL A 414 -3.09 12.58 -23.72
C VAL A 414 -4.17 11.53 -23.51
N ILE A 415 -5.09 11.37 -24.47
CA ILE A 415 -6.16 10.37 -24.41
C ILE A 415 -5.56 8.96 -24.40
N ILE A 416 -4.66 8.65 -25.34
CA ILE A 416 -4.03 7.33 -25.44
C ILE A 416 -3.28 6.97 -24.16
N MET A 417 -2.50 7.90 -23.59
CA MET A 417 -1.79 7.70 -22.32
C MET A 417 -2.73 7.48 -21.15
N SER A 418 -3.87 8.16 -21.12
CA SER A 418 -4.89 7.99 -20.08
C SER A 418 -5.51 6.59 -20.10
N PHE A 419 -5.81 6.06 -21.30
CA PHE A 419 -6.29 4.68 -21.45
C PHE A 419 -5.22 3.64 -21.14
N LEU A 420 -3.96 3.88 -21.50
CA LEU A 420 -2.83 3.03 -21.13
C LEU A 420 -2.71 2.92 -19.61
N MET A 421 -2.83 4.05 -18.91
CA MET A 421 -2.79 4.10 -17.45
C MET A 421 -3.93 3.28 -16.83
N LEU A 422 -5.16 3.39 -17.34
CA LEU A 422 -6.30 2.57 -16.92
C LEU A 422 -6.04 1.06 -17.12
N GLY A 423 -5.38 0.69 -18.22
CA GLY A 423 -4.94 -0.68 -18.46
C GLY A 423 -3.97 -1.20 -17.38
N MET A 424 -2.96 -0.41 -17.01
CA MET A 424 -1.99 -0.77 -15.96
C MET A 424 -2.64 -0.94 -14.57
N VAL A 425 -3.64 -0.11 -14.26
CA VAL A 425 -4.39 -0.20 -12.99
C VAL A 425 -5.07 -1.55 -12.84
N SER A 426 -5.56 -2.12 -13.94
CA SER A 426 -6.24 -3.43 -13.95
C SER A 426 -5.37 -4.58 -13.43
N ILE A 427 -4.03 -4.41 -13.39
CA ILE A 427 -3.09 -5.40 -12.86
C ILE A 427 -2.81 -5.19 -11.37
N MET A 428 -2.56 -3.94 -10.97
CA MET A 428 -2.15 -3.59 -9.61
C MET A 428 -3.30 -3.64 -8.62
N LEU A 429 -4.49 -3.24 -9.07
CA LEU A 429 -5.67 -3.06 -8.22
C LEU A 429 -6.18 -4.39 -7.62
N PRO A 430 -6.27 -5.52 -8.36
CA PRO A 430 -6.59 -6.81 -7.75
C PRO A 430 -5.56 -7.28 -6.71
N ARG A 431 -4.27 -7.02 -6.93
CA ARG A 431 -3.20 -7.41 -5.98
C ARG A 431 -3.34 -6.67 -4.65
N ALA A 432 -3.62 -5.36 -4.71
CA ALA A 432 -3.87 -4.56 -3.52
C ALA A 432 -5.17 -4.96 -2.82
N ASP A 433 -6.20 -5.39 -3.56
CA ASP A 433 -7.45 -5.85 -2.96
C ASP A 433 -7.29 -7.17 -2.19
N VAL A 434 -6.50 -8.12 -2.71
CA VAL A 434 -6.15 -9.36 -1.98
C VAL A 434 -5.31 -9.05 -0.72
N ALA A 435 -4.36 -8.12 -0.82
CA ALA A 435 -3.62 -7.67 0.37
C ALA A 435 -4.54 -7.01 1.41
N ALA A 436 -5.52 -6.22 0.96
CA ALA A 436 -6.53 -5.62 1.82
C ALA A 436 -7.44 -6.68 2.47
N GLU A 437 -7.82 -7.73 1.75
CA GLU A 437 -8.58 -8.86 2.28
C GLU A 437 -7.81 -9.57 3.40
N ARG A 438 -6.55 -9.96 3.17
CA ARG A 438 -5.69 -10.61 4.19
C ARG A 438 -5.51 -9.75 5.44
N VAL A 439 -5.35 -8.44 5.28
CA VAL A 439 -5.28 -7.50 6.41
C VAL A 439 -6.60 -7.47 7.17
N ASN A 440 -7.72 -7.40 6.45
CA ASN A 440 -9.04 -7.36 7.07
C ASN A 440 -9.42 -8.66 7.77
N GLU A 441 -8.98 -9.83 7.28
CA GLU A 441 -9.16 -11.12 7.98
C GLU A 441 -8.59 -11.06 9.40
N VAL A 442 -7.37 -10.52 9.57
CA VAL A 442 -6.72 -10.37 10.89
C VAL A 442 -7.46 -9.34 11.74
N LEU A 443 -7.86 -8.22 11.14
CA LEU A 443 -8.61 -7.18 11.86
C LEU A 443 -10.00 -7.65 12.31
N ALA A 444 -10.62 -8.57 11.57
CA ALA A 444 -11.92 -9.14 11.88
C ALA A 444 -11.84 -10.34 12.84
N ALA A 445 -10.74 -11.10 12.83
CA ALA A 445 -10.55 -12.26 13.68
C ALA A 445 -10.63 -11.87 15.16
N GLU A 446 -11.49 -12.53 15.92
CA GLU A 446 -11.64 -12.27 17.35
C GLU A 446 -10.73 -13.18 18.17
N PRO A 447 -10.05 -12.65 19.22
CA PRO A 447 -9.21 -13.46 20.08
C PRO A 447 -9.98 -14.62 20.69
N ALA A 448 -9.36 -15.81 20.68
CA ALA A 448 -9.94 -17.02 21.26
C ALA A 448 -10.05 -16.90 22.79
N VAL A 449 -9.07 -16.27 23.44
CA VAL A 449 -9.08 -16.02 24.89
C VAL A 449 -9.43 -14.54 25.11
N ARG A 450 -10.50 -14.28 25.87
CA ARG A 450 -10.94 -12.92 26.21
C ARG A 450 -10.99 -12.74 27.71
N ASP A 451 -10.62 -11.54 28.14
CA ASP A 451 -10.87 -11.14 29.51
C ASP A 451 -12.38 -11.05 29.76
N PRO A 452 -12.81 -11.39 30.99
CA PRO A 452 -14.21 -11.27 31.39
C PRO A 452 -14.65 -9.81 31.40
N GLU A 453 -15.97 -9.58 31.46
CA GLU A 453 -16.50 -8.23 31.69
C GLU A 453 -15.91 -7.62 32.97
N PRO A 454 -15.60 -6.30 33.00
CA PRO A 454 -14.87 -5.68 34.10
C PRO A 454 -15.44 -5.97 35.49
N ALA A 455 -16.77 -5.89 35.65
CA ALA A 455 -17.43 -6.15 36.92
C ALA A 455 -17.26 -7.61 37.39
N ARG A 456 -17.27 -8.58 36.47
CA ARG A 456 -17.04 -10.00 36.82
C ARG A 456 -15.57 -10.24 37.15
N GLY A 457 -14.65 -9.64 36.38
CA GLY A 457 -13.21 -9.73 36.62
C GLY A 457 -12.81 -9.15 37.98
N GLU A 458 -13.34 -7.98 38.35
CA GLU A 458 -13.10 -7.37 39.66
C GLU A 458 -13.61 -8.24 40.82
N GLN A 459 -14.79 -8.85 40.68
CA GLN A 459 -15.32 -9.76 41.69
C GLN A 459 -14.48 -11.03 41.82
N ALA A 460 -14.02 -11.59 40.71
CA ALA A 460 -13.14 -12.77 40.71
C ALA A 460 -11.78 -12.47 41.36
N MET A 461 -11.19 -11.31 41.05
CA MET A 461 -9.96 -10.84 41.70
C MET A 461 -10.14 -10.65 43.20
N ALA A 462 -11.21 -9.99 43.65
CA ALA A 462 -11.49 -9.79 45.06
C ALA A 462 -11.64 -11.13 45.81
N ARG A 463 -12.25 -12.14 45.18
CA ARG A 463 -12.34 -13.50 45.74
C ARG A 463 -10.97 -14.17 45.82
N LEU A 464 -10.18 -14.09 44.76
CA LEU A 464 -8.83 -14.63 44.70
C LEU A 464 -7.95 -14.06 45.82
N GLU A 465 -7.95 -12.74 45.97
CA GLU A 465 -7.21 -12.02 47.02
C GLU A 465 -7.71 -12.35 48.42
N ALA A 466 -9.04 -12.44 48.61
CA ALA A 466 -9.62 -12.81 49.90
C ALA A 466 -9.24 -14.24 50.31
N THR A 467 -9.27 -15.21 49.38
CA THR A 467 -8.86 -16.59 49.64
C THR A 467 -7.37 -16.66 50.01
N ALA A 468 -6.52 -15.95 49.27
CA ALA A 468 -5.09 -15.86 49.55
C ALA A 468 -4.81 -15.25 50.93
N ALA A 469 -5.43 -14.11 51.23
CA ALA A 469 -5.26 -13.40 52.50
C ALA A 469 -5.78 -14.23 53.69
N ALA A 470 -6.93 -14.89 53.55
CA ALA A 470 -7.49 -15.75 54.59
C ALA A 470 -6.56 -16.93 54.90
N ARG A 471 -5.97 -17.56 53.88
CA ARG A 471 -5.00 -18.66 54.06
C ARG A 471 -3.79 -18.21 54.87
N VAL A 472 -3.16 -17.10 54.47
CA VAL A 472 -1.99 -16.57 55.18
C VAL A 472 -2.35 -16.13 56.61
N ALA A 473 -3.50 -15.49 56.81
CA ALA A 473 -3.97 -15.08 58.14
C ALA A 473 -4.23 -16.29 59.07
N SER A 474 -4.59 -17.45 58.52
CA SER A 474 -4.74 -18.70 59.26
C SER A 474 -3.42 -19.45 59.52
N GLY A 475 -2.27 -18.88 59.13
CA GLY A 475 -0.95 -19.50 59.25
C GLY A 475 -0.66 -20.55 58.17
N GLY A 476 -1.44 -20.58 57.09
CA GLY A 476 -1.23 -21.48 55.95
C GLY A 476 -0.17 -20.98 54.96
N PRO A 477 0.25 -21.83 54.00
CA PRO A 477 1.28 -21.49 53.01
C PRO A 477 0.85 -20.32 52.12
N ARG A 478 1.83 -19.58 51.60
CA ARG A 478 1.60 -18.42 50.71
C ARG A 478 1.15 -18.84 49.30
N GLY A 479 1.45 -20.08 48.93
CA GLY A 479 1.18 -20.65 47.61
C GLY A 479 -0.30 -20.59 47.19
N ALA A 480 -0.52 -20.61 45.89
CA ALA A 480 -1.85 -20.72 45.29
C ALA A 480 -2.26 -22.19 45.10
N GLU A 481 -3.52 -22.52 45.34
CA GLU A 481 -4.05 -23.83 44.95
C GLU A 481 -4.35 -23.83 43.45
N ILE A 482 -3.89 -24.84 42.71
CA ILE A 482 -4.21 -25.01 41.28
C ILE A 482 -4.93 -26.34 41.14
N ALA A 483 -6.16 -26.32 40.62
CA ALA A 483 -6.97 -27.53 40.46
C ALA A 483 -7.50 -27.68 39.04
N PHE A 484 -7.47 -28.92 38.58
CA PHE A 484 -8.10 -29.38 37.35
C PHE A 484 -9.32 -30.21 37.74
N HIS A 485 -10.49 -29.87 37.21
CA HIS A 485 -11.74 -30.58 37.42
C HIS A 485 -12.28 -31.07 36.08
N ASP A 486 -12.12 -32.37 35.83
CA ASP A 486 -12.63 -33.08 34.64
C ASP A 486 -12.28 -32.38 33.32
N VAL A 487 -11.03 -31.93 33.20
CA VAL A 487 -10.58 -31.09 32.10
C VAL A 487 -10.33 -31.93 30.85
N SER A 488 -10.98 -31.56 29.76
CA SER A 488 -10.68 -32.08 28.42
C SER A 488 -10.33 -30.95 27.47
N PHE A 489 -9.35 -31.18 26.58
CA PHE A 489 -8.85 -30.16 25.68
C PHE A 489 -8.40 -30.73 24.33
N ALA A 490 -8.77 -30.02 23.25
CA ALA A 490 -8.29 -30.25 21.90
C ALA A 490 -7.80 -28.94 21.28
N TYR A 491 -6.69 -28.99 20.55
CA TYR A 491 -6.23 -27.85 19.76
C TYR A 491 -7.15 -27.64 18.55
N ALA A 492 -7.32 -26.39 18.09
CA ALA A 492 -8.29 -26.06 17.04
C ALA A 492 -8.12 -26.81 15.71
N ASP A 493 -6.92 -27.32 15.43
CA ASP A 493 -6.58 -28.03 14.20
C ASP A 493 -6.66 -29.57 14.34
N SER A 494 -7.15 -30.09 15.47
CA SER A 494 -7.23 -31.51 15.78
C SER A 494 -8.58 -31.86 16.40
N ASP A 495 -9.23 -32.91 15.88
CA ASP A 495 -10.44 -33.48 16.49
C ASP A 495 -10.10 -34.40 17.68
N GLU A 496 -8.85 -34.83 17.83
CA GLU A 496 -8.39 -35.63 18.96
C GLU A 496 -8.11 -34.76 20.19
N CYS A 497 -8.64 -35.19 21.33
CA CYS A 497 -8.37 -34.59 22.62
C CYS A 497 -6.93 -34.91 23.05
N VAL A 498 -6.15 -33.86 23.31
CA VAL A 498 -4.81 -33.99 23.89
C VAL A 498 -4.87 -34.25 25.39
N LEU A 499 -5.94 -33.81 26.04
CA LEU A 499 -6.26 -34.11 27.43
C LEU A 499 -7.71 -34.61 27.51
N GLU A 500 -7.95 -35.66 28.27
CA GLU A 500 -9.26 -36.27 28.44
C GLU A 500 -9.57 -36.50 29.93
N SER A 501 -10.59 -35.81 30.44
CA SER A 501 -11.12 -35.98 31.80
C SER A 501 -10.06 -35.87 32.91
N VAL A 502 -9.09 -34.97 32.74
CA VAL A 502 -7.95 -34.80 33.65
C VAL A 502 -8.38 -34.09 34.93
N SER A 503 -8.11 -34.72 36.08
CA SER A 503 -8.40 -34.16 37.40
C SER A 503 -7.23 -34.36 38.36
N PHE A 504 -6.76 -33.27 38.96
CA PHE A 504 -5.75 -33.28 40.03
C PHE A 504 -5.72 -31.91 40.73
N THR A 505 -4.98 -31.81 41.84
CA THR A 505 -4.83 -30.55 42.59
C THR A 505 -3.40 -30.39 43.07
N ALA A 506 -2.75 -29.29 42.68
CA ALA A 506 -1.54 -28.80 43.30
C ALA A 506 -1.91 -27.96 44.53
N ARG A 507 -1.59 -28.45 45.72
CA ARG A 507 -1.96 -27.78 46.97
C ARG A 507 -0.97 -26.64 47.29
N PRO A 508 -1.41 -25.62 48.03
CA PRO A 508 -0.54 -24.53 48.49
C PRO A 508 0.73 -25.05 49.19
N GLY A 509 1.90 -24.56 48.76
CA GLY A 509 3.19 -24.90 49.36
C GLY A 509 3.71 -26.31 49.03
N GLN A 510 3.05 -27.04 48.14
CA GLN A 510 3.51 -28.34 47.66
C GLN A 510 4.14 -28.26 46.28
N THR A 511 5.04 -29.21 46.02
CA THR A 511 5.59 -29.49 44.70
C THR A 511 4.78 -30.60 44.03
N LEU A 512 4.01 -30.24 43.00
CA LEU A 512 3.35 -31.17 42.11
C LEU A 512 4.25 -31.42 40.89
N ALA A 513 4.63 -32.67 40.67
CA ALA A 513 5.32 -33.10 39.47
C ALA A 513 4.36 -33.73 38.46
N ILE A 514 4.64 -33.53 37.17
CA ILE A 514 3.89 -34.12 36.06
C ILE A 514 4.87 -34.85 35.15
N ILE A 515 4.66 -36.14 34.93
CA ILE A 515 5.50 -37.00 34.10
C ILE A 515 4.67 -37.84 33.14
N GLY A 516 5.28 -38.26 32.02
CA GLY A 516 4.62 -39.03 30.98
C GLY A 516 5.41 -39.04 29.67
N SER A 517 4.99 -39.87 28.71
CA SER A 517 5.59 -39.99 27.39
C SER A 517 5.53 -38.70 26.56
N THR A 518 6.41 -38.51 25.58
CA THR A 518 6.35 -37.35 24.67
C THR A 518 5.01 -37.35 23.93
N GLY A 519 4.30 -36.22 23.97
CA GLY A 519 2.97 -36.10 23.37
C GLY A 519 1.80 -36.34 24.33
N SER A 520 2.02 -36.79 25.57
CA SER A 520 0.96 -37.07 26.55
C SER A 520 0.21 -35.84 27.10
N GLY A 521 0.44 -34.64 26.56
CA GLY A 521 -0.29 -33.42 26.95
C GLY A 521 0.31 -32.62 28.12
N LYS A 522 1.50 -32.98 28.64
CA LYS A 522 2.12 -32.30 29.80
C LYS A 522 2.25 -30.77 29.66
N SER A 523 2.83 -30.29 28.55
CA SER A 523 2.97 -28.85 28.32
C SER A 523 1.62 -28.17 28.10
N THR A 524 0.60 -28.89 27.63
CA THR A 524 -0.78 -28.39 27.49
C THR A 524 -1.36 -28.03 28.86
N ILE A 525 -1.07 -28.80 29.92
CA ILE A 525 -1.51 -28.49 31.28
C ILE A 525 -1.00 -27.12 31.71
N VAL A 526 0.30 -26.86 31.55
CA VAL A 526 0.91 -25.57 31.92
C VAL A 526 0.27 -24.43 31.12
N LYS A 527 0.04 -24.63 29.82
CA LYS A 527 -0.63 -23.65 28.96
C LYS A 527 -2.08 -23.35 29.36
N LEU A 528 -2.80 -24.34 29.93
CA LEU A 528 -4.16 -24.13 30.46
C LEU A 528 -4.14 -23.39 31.81
N ILE A 529 -3.14 -23.62 32.66
CA ILE A 529 -2.96 -22.86 33.90
C ILE A 529 -2.69 -21.38 33.61
N GLU A 530 -1.79 -21.09 32.65
CA GLU A 530 -1.47 -19.72 32.17
C GLU A 530 -2.59 -19.09 31.32
N ARG A 531 -3.63 -19.88 31.03
CA ARG A 531 -4.74 -19.52 30.15
C ARG A 531 -4.26 -18.98 28.81
N PHE A 532 -3.27 -19.64 28.20
CA PHE A 532 -2.96 -19.45 26.78
C PHE A 532 -4.02 -20.11 25.89
N TYR A 533 -4.73 -21.08 26.44
CA TYR A 533 -5.91 -21.72 25.88
C TYR A 533 -6.98 -21.85 26.97
N ASP A 534 -8.25 -21.79 26.58
CA ASP A 534 -9.36 -22.18 27.46
C ASP A 534 -9.64 -23.68 27.27
N ALA A 535 -10.00 -24.38 28.36
CA ALA A 535 -10.36 -25.79 28.30
C ALA A 535 -11.64 -26.01 27.46
N THR A 536 -11.68 -27.10 26.69
CA THR A 536 -12.85 -27.48 25.87
C THR A 536 -14.01 -27.94 26.75
N ALA A 537 -13.69 -28.71 27.80
CA ALA A 537 -14.62 -29.13 28.84
C ALA A 537 -13.91 -29.14 30.22
N GLY A 538 -14.70 -29.13 31.29
CA GLY A 538 -14.18 -29.02 32.66
C GLY A 538 -13.78 -27.59 33.04
N THR A 539 -13.07 -27.47 34.17
CA THR A 539 -12.62 -26.18 34.71
C THR A 539 -11.21 -26.26 35.29
N VAL A 540 -10.41 -25.24 35.04
CA VAL A 540 -9.12 -25.02 35.71
C VAL A 540 -9.30 -23.84 36.67
N THR A 541 -8.92 -24.01 37.93
CA THR A 541 -9.10 -22.99 38.96
C THR A 541 -7.80 -22.65 39.67
N VAL A 542 -7.64 -21.37 40.02
CA VAL A 542 -6.60 -20.90 40.94
C VAL A 542 -7.28 -20.36 42.20
N ASP A 543 -6.93 -20.91 43.37
CA ASP A 543 -7.60 -20.64 44.65
C ASP A 543 -9.14 -20.76 44.59
N GLY A 544 -9.61 -21.76 43.84
CA GLY A 544 -11.04 -22.03 43.64
C GLY A 544 -11.76 -21.08 42.68
N VAL A 545 -11.06 -20.12 42.08
CA VAL A 545 -11.61 -19.21 41.05
C VAL A 545 -11.24 -19.75 39.67
N ASP A 546 -12.23 -19.96 38.79
CA ASP A 546 -12.00 -20.37 37.40
C ASP A 546 -11.13 -19.34 36.68
N VAL A 547 -10.06 -19.80 36.02
CA VAL A 547 -9.14 -18.93 35.28
C VAL A 547 -9.85 -18.10 34.20
N ARG A 548 -10.99 -18.59 33.69
CA ARG A 548 -11.83 -17.89 32.71
C ARG A 548 -12.48 -16.63 33.24
N ASP A 549 -12.67 -16.56 34.55
CA ASP A 549 -13.32 -15.45 35.23
C ASP A 549 -12.34 -14.39 35.72
N LEU A 550 -11.03 -14.64 35.60
CA LEU A 550 -9.98 -13.70 35.96
C LEU A 550 -9.51 -12.92 34.72
N PRO A 551 -9.22 -11.61 34.85
CA PRO A 551 -8.43 -10.89 33.87
C PRO A 551 -7.05 -11.56 33.70
N GLN A 552 -6.60 -11.76 32.46
CA GLN A 552 -5.34 -12.46 32.19
C GLN A 552 -4.14 -11.85 32.92
N ALA A 553 -4.07 -10.51 32.99
CA ALA A 553 -3.00 -9.83 33.72
C ALA A 553 -2.99 -10.18 35.22
N ALA A 554 -4.16 -10.27 35.85
CA ALA A 554 -4.28 -10.61 37.26
C ALA A 554 -3.94 -12.08 37.53
N LEU A 555 -4.38 -12.99 36.66
CA LEU A 555 -4.02 -14.41 36.72
C LEU A 555 -2.50 -14.61 36.60
N ARG A 556 -1.88 -14.07 35.54
CA ARG A 556 -0.45 -14.27 35.27
C ARG A 556 0.45 -13.57 36.29
N ALA A 557 -0.03 -12.53 36.97
CA ALA A 557 0.69 -11.95 38.10
C ALA A 557 0.80 -12.91 39.30
N GLN A 558 -0.05 -13.94 39.40
CA GLN A 558 0.06 -14.97 40.43
C GLN A 558 1.06 -16.08 40.06
N LEU A 559 1.50 -16.13 38.80
CA LEU A 559 2.19 -17.27 38.21
C LEU A 559 3.60 -16.87 37.73
N GLY A 560 4.61 -17.66 38.10
CA GLY A 560 5.97 -17.56 37.58
C GLY A 560 6.20 -18.67 36.57
N TYR A 561 6.20 -18.33 35.27
CA TYR A 561 6.29 -19.32 34.20
C TYR A 561 7.68 -19.42 33.57
N VAL A 562 8.20 -20.65 33.47
CA VAL A 562 9.40 -20.98 32.71
C VAL A 562 9.02 -21.93 31.57
N PRO A 563 9.14 -21.51 30.30
CA PRO A 563 8.80 -22.35 29.15
C PRO A 563 9.85 -23.42 28.87
N GLN A 564 9.46 -24.50 28.20
CA GLN A 564 10.35 -25.59 27.76
C GLN A 564 11.55 -25.11 26.96
N LYS A 565 11.35 -24.11 26.08
CA LYS A 565 12.44 -23.48 25.35
C LYS A 565 12.68 -22.08 25.90
N ALA A 566 13.76 -21.91 26.67
CA ALA A 566 14.13 -20.59 27.17
C ALA A 566 14.36 -19.58 26.04
N PHE A 567 13.76 -18.40 26.24
CA PHE A 567 13.88 -17.25 25.35
C PHE A 567 14.22 -15.99 26.15
N LEU A 568 15.21 -15.25 25.65
CA LEU A 568 15.63 -13.96 26.19
C LEU A 568 15.44 -12.86 25.15
N PHE A 569 15.08 -11.67 25.61
CA PHE A 569 14.94 -10.48 24.79
C PHE A 569 16.31 -9.78 24.63
N SER A 570 16.45 -9.01 23.55
CA SER A 570 17.62 -8.14 23.38
C SER A 570 17.64 -7.08 24.49
N GLY A 571 18.79 -6.87 25.12
CA GLY A 571 18.92 -5.98 26.28
C GLY A 571 20.14 -6.36 27.13
N THR A 572 20.01 -6.28 28.46
CA THR A 572 21.02 -6.77 29.41
C THR A 572 20.51 -8.01 30.15
N ILE A 573 21.35 -8.62 30.98
CA ILE A 573 20.90 -9.70 31.87
C ILE A 573 19.87 -9.15 32.87
N GLU A 574 20.16 -7.99 33.46
CA GLU A 574 19.24 -7.30 34.37
C GLU A 574 17.86 -7.08 33.74
N THR A 575 17.79 -6.46 32.56
CA THR A 575 16.48 -6.16 31.93
C THR A 575 15.70 -7.41 31.54
N ASN A 576 16.38 -8.55 31.37
CA ASN A 576 15.72 -9.84 31.17
C ASN A 576 15.22 -10.45 32.48
N VAL A 577 15.95 -10.32 33.59
CA VAL A 577 15.53 -10.86 34.89
C VAL A 577 14.42 -9.99 35.50
N ALA A 578 14.57 -8.66 35.43
CA ALA A 578 13.59 -7.67 35.89
C ALA A 578 12.41 -7.47 34.90
N TYR A 579 12.13 -8.45 34.04
CA TYR A 579 11.13 -8.29 32.98
C TYR A 579 9.70 -8.06 33.49
N ALA A 580 9.38 -8.60 34.68
CA ALA A 580 8.08 -8.41 35.31
C ALA A 580 7.87 -6.99 35.86
N ASP A 581 8.95 -6.31 36.24
CA ASP A 581 8.94 -4.96 36.79
C ASP A 581 10.27 -4.26 36.50
N ALA A 582 10.25 -3.28 35.61
CA ALA A 582 11.46 -2.52 35.24
C ALA A 582 12.02 -1.66 36.39
N ALA A 583 11.23 -1.42 37.44
CA ALA A 583 11.67 -0.71 38.65
C ALA A 583 12.11 -1.68 39.78
N MET A 584 12.30 -2.96 39.46
CA MET A 584 12.76 -3.97 40.41
C MET A 584 14.13 -3.62 40.98
N GLY A 585 14.26 -3.69 42.31
CA GLY A 585 15.53 -3.41 42.98
C GLY A 585 16.60 -4.46 42.70
N GLU A 586 17.87 -4.02 42.62
CA GLU A 586 19.04 -4.85 42.34
C GLU A 586 19.13 -6.09 43.25
N GLU A 587 18.82 -5.94 44.55
CA GLU A 587 18.86 -7.05 45.52
C GLU A 587 17.94 -8.21 45.11
N ARG A 588 16.78 -7.91 44.52
CA ARG A 588 15.82 -8.93 44.09
C ARG A 588 16.30 -9.64 42.82
N VAL A 589 16.93 -8.91 41.90
CA VAL A 589 17.58 -9.49 40.72
C VAL A 589 18.72 -10.41 41.15
N GLU A 590 19.57 -9.97 42.07
CA GLU A 590 20.70 -10.74 42.58
C GLU A 590 20.24 -12.00 43.32
N ARG A 591 19.23 -11.90 44.18
CA ARG A 591 18.63 -13.06 44.86
C ARG A 591 18.05 -14.07 43.87
N ALA A 592 17.35 -13.61 42.84
CA ALA A 592 16.81 -14.49 41.80
C ALA A 592 17.92 -15.18 40.98
N LEU A 593 18.99 -14.45 40.65
CA LEU A 593 20.18 -14.99 39.98
C LEU A 593 20.93 -16.00 40.86
N ALA A 594 21.03 -15.75 42.16
CA ALA A 594 21.64 -16.66 43.11
C ALA A 594 20.83 -17.96 43.23
N CYS A 595 19.52 -17.87 43.44
CA CYS A 595 18.62 -19.02 43.52
C CYS A 595 18.70 -19.85 42.24
N ALA A 596 18.64 -19.20 41.06
CA ALA A 596 18.75 -19.82 39.74
C ALA A 596 20.14 -20.40 39.39
N GLN A 597 21.11 -20.36 40.32
CA GLN A 597 22.50 -20.76 40.10
C GLN A 597 23.16 -20.01 38.92
N ALA A 598 22.72 -18.78 38.63
CA ALA A 598 23.21 -17.97 37.52
C ALA A 598 24.30 -16.97 37.92
N LEU A 599 24.34 -16.58 39.20
CA LEU A 599 25.21 -15.51 39.68
C LEU A 599 26.70 -15.74 39.37
N GLY A 600 27.18 -16.98 39.44
CA GLY A 600 28.58 -17.32 39.17
C GLY A 600 29.04 -16.89 37.77
N PHE A 601 28.33 -17.31 36.71
CA PHE A 601 28.73 -16.95 35.34
C PHE A 601 28.40 -15.50 34.99
N VAL A 602 27.46 -14.88 35.71
CA VAL A 602 27.15 -13.45 35.54
C VAL A 602 28.32 -12.62 36.08
N ASN A 603 28.83 -12.94 37.27
CA ASN A 603 29.96 -12.24 37.89
C ASN A 603 31.31 -12.47 37.16
N GLU A 604 31.43 -13.54 36.38
CA GLU A 604 32.59 -13.77 35.49
C GLU A 604 32.63 -12.81 34.30
N ARG A 605 31.51 -12.16 33.95
CA ARG A 605 31.47 -11.17 32.86
C ARG A 605 31.96 -9.82 33.34
N GLU A 606 32.71 -9.11 32.49
CA GLU A 606 33.21 -7.76 32.78
C GLU A 606 32.10 -6.79 33.16
N ASP A 607 30.95 -6.89 32.49
CA ASP A 607 29.78 -6.03 32.70
C ASP A 607 28.77 -6.61 33.72
N GLY A 608 29.04 -7.77 34.34
CA GLY A 608 28.14 -8.38 35.32
C GLY A 608 26.69 -8.53 34.81
N VAL A 609 25.74 -7.95 35.55
CA VAL A 609 24.31 -7.92 35.21
C VAL A 609 23.97 -7.01 34.02
N ASP A 610 24.84 -6.06 33.69
CA ASP A 610 24.71 -5.17 32.53
C ASP A 610 25.17 -5.82 31.23
N ALA A 611 25.73 -7.04 31.29
CA ALA A 611 26.21 -7.74 30.12
C ALA A 611 25.12 -7.91 29.06
N ALA A 612 25.46 -7.56 27.82
CA ALA A 612 24.52 -7.57 26.71
C ALA A 612 23.99 -8.98 26.38
N VAL A 613 22.68 -9.07 26.14
CA VAL A 613 21.97 -10.26 25.68
C VAL A 613 21.48 -10.01 24.26
N ALA A 614 21.89 -10.87 23.32
CA ALA A 614 21.43 -10.82 21.94
C ALA A 614 20.00 -11.40 21.81
N GLN A 615 19.30 -11.07 20.72
CA GLN A 615 17.94 -11.56 20.49
C GLN A 615 17.84 -13.08 20.60
N GLY A 616 16.93 -13.57 21.43
CA GLY A 616 16.77 -15.00 21.69
C GLY A 616 17.88 -15.63 22.52
N GLY A 617 18.83 -14.84 23.05
CA GLY A 617 19.96 -15.30 23.84
C GLY A 617 21.02 -16.04 23.01
N SER A 618 21.25 -15.67 21.75
CA SER A 618 22.20 -16.39 20.87
C SER A 618 23.66 -16.32 21.33
N ASN A 619 24.00 -15.38 22.21
CA ASN A 619 25.34 -15.17 22.78
C ASN A 619 25.53 -15.77 24.19
N VAL A 620 24.60 -16.62 24.64
CA VAL A 620 24.71 -17.41 25.88
C VAL A 620 24.48 -18.90 25.60
N SER A 621 25.10 -19.77 26.41
CA SER A 621 24.92 -21.22 26.27
C SER A 621 23.46 -21.64 26.56
N GLY A 622 23.07 -22.85 26.15
CA GLY A 622 21.72 -23.37 26.42
C GLY A 622 21.38 -23.38 27.92
N GLY A 623 22.26 -23.95 28.75
CA GLY A 623 22.08 -24.00 30.20
C GLY A 623 22.14 -22.62 30.87
N GLN A 624 22.97 -21.68 30.39
CA GLN A 624 22.95 -20.29 30.89
C GLN A 624 21.62 -19.61 30.59
N ARG A 625 21.12 -19.75 29.36
CA ARG A 625 19.83 -19.18 28.92
C ARG A 625 18.67 -19.70 29.75
N GLN A 626 18.69 -21.00 30.06
CA GLN A 626 17.69 -21.63 30.90
C GLN A 626 17.71 -21.08 32.33
N ARG A 627 18.90 -20.98 32.95
CA ARG A 627 19.06 -20.39 34.29
C ARG A 627 18.60 -18.94 34.34
N LEU A 628 18.88 -18.13 33.32
CA LEU A 628 18.38 -16.74 33.26
C LEU A 628 16.85 -16.68 33.10
N ALA A 629 16.25 -17.60 32.35
CA ALA A 629 14.79 -17.69 32.23
C ALA A 629 14.14 -18.11 33.56
N ILE A 630 14.79 -19.00 34.32
CA ILE A 630 14.37 -19.39 35.67
C ILE A 630 14.49 -18.19 36.62
N ALA A 631 15.64 -17.49 36.62
CA ALA A 631 15.82 -16.27 37.41
C ALA A 631 14.73 -15.23 37.12
N ARG A 632 14.37 -15.01 35.85
CA ARG A 632 13.26 -14.12 35.45
C ARG A 632 11.92 -14.52 36.08
N ALA A 633 11.61 -15.81 36.12
CA ALA A 633 10.37 -16.27 36.76
C ALA A 633 10.44 -16.05 38.27
N LEU A 634 11.52 -16.45 38.93
CA LEU A 634 11.73 -16.28 40.38
C LEU A 634 11.68 -14.80 40.81
N ALA A 635 12.23 -13.92 39.99
CA ALA A 635 12.21 -12.48 40.22
C ALA A 635 10.78 -11.90 40.25
N ALA A 636 9.78 -12.58 39.69
CA ALA A 636 8.38 -12.14 39.72
C ALA A 636 7.72 -12.26 41.10
N ASP A 637 8.28 -13.05 42.04
CA ASP A 637 7.71 -13.30 43.39
C ASP A 637 6.25 -13.76 43.33
N ALA A 638 6.02 -14.77 42.49
CA ALA A 638 4.72 -15.36 42.22
C ALA A 638 4.27 -16.32 43.34
N ARG A 639 2.97 -16.63 43.37
CA ARG A 639 2.37 -17.57 44.34
C ARG A 639 2.33 -19.01 43.82
N ALA A 640 2.56 -19.22 42.54
CA ALA A 640 2.84 -20.53 41.99
C ALA A 640 3.88 -20.44 40.88
N TYR A 641 4.80 -21.39 40.82
CA TYR A 641 5.82 -21.47 39.76
C TYR A 641 5.57 -22.67 38.86
N LEU A 642 5.59 -22.45 37.55
CA LEU A 642 5.31 -23.44 36.53
C LEU A 642 6.58 -23.67 35.71
N PHE A 643 7.13 -24.88 35.79
CA PHE A 643 8.35 -25.26 35.07
C PHE A 643 7.99 -26.29 34.01
N ASP A 644 7.95 -25.88 32.74
CA ASP A 644 7.72 -26.79 31.62
C ASP A 644 9.08 -27.37 31.19
N ASP A 645 9.44 -28.56 31.67
CA ASP A 645 10.68 -29.30 31.30
C ASP A 645 11.97 -28.46 31.38
N SER A 646 11.98 -27.50 32.31
CA SER A 646 12.97 -26.43 32.35
C SER A 646 14.31 -26.83 32.95
N PHE A 647 14.40 -27.99 33.60
CA PHE A 647 15.65 -28.51 34.17
C PHE A 647 16.43 -29.40 33.20
N SER A 648 15.82 -29.79 32.08
CA SER A 648 16.40 -30.72 31.10
C SER A 648 17.66 -30.19 30.40
N ALA A 649 17.89 -28.88 30.39
CA ALA A 649 19.07 -28.25 29.78
C ALA A 649 20.24 -28.06 30.77
N LEU A 650 20.06 -28.43 32.04
CA LEU A 650 21.05 -28.31 33.11
C LEU A 650 21.82 -29.62 33.27
N ASP A 651 23.10 -29.51 33.66
CA ASP A 651 23.84 -30.64 34.18
C ASP A 651 23.29 -31.06 35.55
N TYR A 652 23.57 -32.30 35.94
CA TYR A 652 23.00 -32.92 37.15
C TYR A 652 23.34 -32.15 38.43
N GLN A 653 24.57 -31.65 38.56
CA GLN A 653 25.01 -30.93 39.77
C GLN A 653 24.30 -29.57 39.87
N THR A 654 24.22 -28.83 38.77
CA THR A 654 23.53 -27.54 38.73
C THR A 654 22.02 -27.71 38.98
N ASP A 655 21.38 -28.75 38.43
CA ASP A 655 19.97 -29.06 38.70
C ASP A 655 19.73 -29.37 40.18
N ALA A 656 20.53 -30.23 40.78
CA ALA A 656 20.41 -30.58 42.19
C ALA A 656 20.58 -29.35 43.11
N ALA A 657 21.60 -28.53 42.85
CA ALA A 657 21.85 -27.31 43.61
C ALA A 657 20.70 -26.29 43.47
N LEU A 658 20.16 -26.15 42.26
CA LEU A 658 19.01 -25.29 41.98
C LEU A 658 17.76 -25.74 42.74
N ARG A 659 17.42 -27.03 42.68
CA ARG A 659 16.26 -27.58 43.40
C ARG A 659 16.40 -27.42 44.91
N GLN A 660 17.61 -27.59 45.45
CA GLN A 660 17.88 -27.35 46.87
C GLN A 660 17.68 -25.88 47.25
N ALA A 661 18.19 -24.94 46.42
CA ALA A 661 17.98 -23.51 46.63
C ALA A 661 16.49 -23.14 46.55
N MET A 662 15.76 -23.69 45.59
CA MET A 662 14.31 -23.48 45.46
C MET A 662 13.52 -24.04 46.65
N ALA A 663 13.87 -25.22 47.16
CA ALA A 663 13.21 -25.77 48.34
C ALA A 663 13.38 -24.88 49.59
N HIS A 664 14.54 -24.23 49.72
CA HIS A 664 14.80 -23.28 50.80
C HIS A 664 14.07 -21.95 50.60
N ASP A 665 14.15 -21.36 49.39
CA ASP A 665 13.65 -20.01 49.11
C ASP A 665 12.14 -19.97 48.80
N LEU A 666 11.56 -21.08 48.33
CA LEU A 666 10.17 -21.19 47.87
C LEU A 666 9.34 -22.23 48.64
N GLY A 667 9.79 -22.68 49.81
CA GLY A 667 9.14 -23.77 50.56
C GLY A 667 7.66 -23.55 50.88
N ASP A 668 7.20 -22.30 50.94
CA ASP A 668 5.79 -21.95 51.19
C ASP A 668 4.98 -21.67 49.90
N VAL A 669 5.58 -21.85 48.72
CA VAL A 669 5.01 -21.51 47.41
C VAL A 669 4.70 -22.79 46.62
N THR A 670 3.61 -22.77 45.86
CA THR A 670 3.21 -23.91 45.03
C THR A 670 4.15 -24.05 43.84
N GLN A 671 4.60 -25.27 43.54
CA GLN A 671 5.47 -25.56 42.40
C GLN A 671 4.82 -26.62 41.53
N VAL A 672 4.73 -26.37 40.22
CA VAL A 672 4.28 -27.35 39.22
C VAL A 672 5.43 -27.62 38.27
N ILE A 673 5.99 -28.83 38.35
CA ILE A 673 7.16 -29.24 37.58
C ILE A 673 6.73 -30.28 36.57
N VAL A 674 6.72 -29.91 35.29
CA VAL A 674 6.68 -30.88 34.20
C VAL A 674 8.10 -31.38 33.98
N ALA A 675 8.31 -32.69 34.05
CA ALA A 675 9.62 -33.27 33.84
C ALA A 675 9.56 -34.47 32.88
N GLN A 676 10.66 -34.68 32.17
CA GLN A 676 10.92 -35.93 31.46
C GLN A 676 11.76 -36.90 32.29
N ARG A 677 12.54 -36.40 33.26
CA ARG A 677 13.47 -37.20 34.07
C ARG A 677 12.91 -37.49 35.46
N ILE A 678 12.97 -38.75 35.91
CA ILE A 678 12.54 -39.12 37.26
C ILE A 678 13.37 -38.43 38.34
N SER A 679 14.68 -38.27 38.14
CA SER A 679 15.58 -37.64 39.12
C SER A 679 15.17 -36.21 39.50
N SER A 680 14.52 -35.47 38.59
CA SER A 680 14.05 -34.11 38.85
C SER A 680 12.75 -34.06 39.66
N ILE A 681 12.02 -35.17 39.78
CA ILE A 681 10.69 -35.22 40.41
C ILE A 681 10.57 -36.22 41.57
N ARG A 682 11.64 -36.97 41.87
CA ARG A 682 11.66 -38.00 42.92
C ARG A 682 11.17 -37.49 44.27
N HIS A 683 11.51 -36.24 44.61
CA HIS A 683 11.20 -35.60 45.89
C HIS A 683 9.94 -34.72 45.84
N ALA A 684 9.14 -34.80 44.77
CA ALA A 684 7.88 -34.06 44.71
C ALA A 684 6.86 -34.64 45.72
N ASP A 685 6.08 -33.75 46.34
CA ASP A 685 5.03 -34.14 47.30
C ASP A 685 3.92 -34.97 46.64
N CYS A 686 3.67 -34.72 45.36
CA CYS A 686 2.73 -35.47 44.54
C CYS A 686 3.23 -35.52 43.11
N ILE A 687 3.16 -36.70 42.48
CA ILE A 687 3.48 -36.93 41.08
C ILE A 687 2.20 -37.36 40.37
N VAL A 688 1.90 -36.72 39.25
CA VAL A 688 0.81 -37.08 38.34
C VAL A 688 1.42 -37.71 37.10
N VAL A 689 0.99 -38.93 36.80
CA VAL A 689 1.44 -39.70 35.63
C VAL A 689 0.39 -39.56 34.53
N LEU A 690 0.82 -38.98 33.41
CA LEU A 690 0.01 -38.79 32.21
C LEU A 690 0.41 -39.78 31.14
N ASP A 691 -0.58 -40.52 30.64
CA ASP A 691 -0.46 -41.33 29.45
C ASP A 691 -1.65 -41.07 28.52
N GLU A 692 -1.37 -40.90 27.23
CA GLU A 692 -2.36 -40.57 26.18
C GLU A 692 -3.40 -39.50 26.60
N GLY A 693 -2.96 -38.47 27.32
CA GLY A 693 -3.82 -37.35 27.73
C GLY A 693 -4.69 -37.62 28.97
N ARG A 694 -4.52 -38.77 29.64
CA ARG A 694 -5.29 -39.19 30.82
C ARG A 694 -4.37 -39.36 32.03
N VAL A 695 -4.92 -39.11 33.22
CA VAL A 695 -4.20 -39.38 34.47
C VAL A 695 -4.31 -40.86 34.81
N VAL A 696 -3.19 -41.59 34.70
CA VAL A 696 -3.11 -43.04 34.96
C VAL A 696 -2.59 -43.36 36.36
N GLY A 697 -1.95 -42.41 37.02
CA GLY A 697 -1.46 -42.56 38.39
C GLY A 697 -1.28 -41.22 39.10
N GLN A 698 -1.50 -41.20 40.41
CA GLN A 698 -1.26 -40.05 41.27
C GLN A 698 -0.78 -40.50 42.66
N GLY A 699 0.37 -40.00 43.11
CA GLY A 699 0.93 -40.35 44.42
C GLY A 699 2.37 -39.88 44.59
N THR A 700 3.04 -40.34 45.64
CA THR A 700 4.49 -40.16 45.84
C THR A 700 5.30 -41.13 44.98
N HIS A 701 6.62 -40.93 44.88
CA HIS A 701 7.52 -41.84 44.17
C HIS A 701 7.33 -43.30 44.62
N ASP A 702 7.37 -43.56 45.93
CA ASP A 702 7.29 -44.91 46.49
C ASP A 702 5.92 -45.56 46.24
N GLU A 703 4.84 -44.78 46.32
CA GLU A 703 3.48 -45.24 46.02
C GLU A 703 3.34 -45.61 44.54
N LEU A 704 3.85 -44.78 43.62
CA LEU A 704 3.74 -45.00 42.18
C LEU A 704 4.65 -46.13 41.69
N MET A 705 5.84 -46.30 42.29
CA MET A 705 6.71 -47.46 42.04
C MET A 705 6.02 -48.79 42.38
N THR A 706 5.01 -48.77 43.24
CA THR A 706 4.22 -49.96 43.58
C THR A 706 2.92 -50.06 42.76
N SER A 707 2.26 -48.93 42.52
CA SER A 707 0.86 -48.88 42.06
C SER A 707 0.64 -48.48 40.59
N CYS A 708 1.64 -47.92 39.90
CA CYS A 708 1.50 -47.43 38.53
C CYS A 708 2.54 -48.09 37.60
N GLU A 709 2.05 -48.80 36.58
CA GLU A 709 2.90 -49.54 35.66
C GLU A 709 3.72 -48.59 34.77
N GLU A 710 3.07 -47.58 34.21
CA GLU A 710 3.66 -46.57 33.34
C GLU A 710 4.78 -45.80 34.06
N TYR A 711 4.58 -45.46 35.34
CA TYR A 711 5.62 -44.80 36.13
C TYR A 711 6.85 -45.70 36.31
N ARG A 712 6.65 -46.98 36.63
CA ARG A 712 7.77 -47.95 36.77
C ARG A 712 8.52 -48.12 35.45
N GLU A 713 7.83 -48.21 34.32
CA GLU A 713 8.49 -48.33 33.02
C GLU A 713 9.39 -47.13 32.74
N ILE A 714 8.90 -45.91 33.01
CA ILE A 714 9.71 -44.69 32.89
C ILE A 714 10.89 -44.75 33.87
N ALA A 715 10.68 -45.19 35.11
CA ALA A 715 11.71 -45.32 36.13
C ALA A 715 12.82 -46.29 35.74
N TYR A 716 12.47 -47.50 35.33
CA TYR A 716 13.42 -48.53 34.92
C TYR A 716 14.19 -48.15 33.65
N SER A 717 13.61 -47.31 32.78
CA SER A 717 14.29 -46.83 31.58
C SER A 717 15.33 -45.74 31.87
N GLN A 718 15.27 -45.06 33.02
CA GLN A 718 16.08 -43.87 33.31
C GLN A 718 17.00 -44.02 34.53
N LEU A 719 16.60 -44.79 35.54
CA LEU A 719 17.34 -44.95 36.78
C LEU A 719 18.25 -46.18 36.72
N THR A 720 19.43 -46.05 37.33
CA THR A 720 20.33 -47.19 37.54
C THR A 720 19.81 -48.11 38.65
N ALA A 721 20.30 -49.36 38.70
CA ALA A 721 19.87 -50.34 39.70
C ALA A 721 20.09 -49.85 41.15
N GLU A 722 21.16 -49.09 41.42
CA GLU A 722 21.44 -48.51 42.74
C GLU A 722 20.47 -47.36 43.11
N GLU A 723 20.07 -46.54 42.14
CA GLU A 723 19.11 -45.45 42.36
C GLU A 723 17.68 -45.98 42.61
N LEU A 724 17.33 -47.10 41.96
CA LEU A 724 16.05 -47.80 42.13
C LEU A 724 15.91 -48.46 43.51
N GLU A 725 17.02 -48.82 44.17
CA GLU A 725 17.04 -49.42 45.52
C GLU A 725 17.15 -48.37 46.65
N GLY A 726 17.10 -47.07 46.33
CA GLY A 726 17.10 -45.98 47.32
C GLY A 726 18.47 -45.38 47.63
N GLY A 727 19.52 -45.72 46.86
CA GLY A 727 20.81 -45.04 46.95
C GLY A 727 20.77 -43.67 46.28
N ASP A 728 21.24 -42.62 46.97
CA ASP A 728 21.56 -41.36 46.31
C ASP A 728 22.87 -41.55 45.52
N ALA A 729 22.79 -41.43 44.19
CA ALA A 729 23.98 -41.33 43.36
C ALA A 729 24.67 -39.99 43.63
N ALA A 730 25.87 -40.09 44.22
CA ALA A 730 26.72 -38.97 44.65
C ALA A 730 27.21 -38.06 43.51
#